data_AF-A0A8H6KBC2-F1
#
_entry.id   AF-A0A8H6KBC2-F1
#
_cell.length_a   1.000
_cell.length_b   1.000
_cell.length_c   1.000
_cell.angle_alpha   90.00
_cell.angle_beta   90.00
_cell.angle_gamma   90.00
#
_symmetry.space_group_name_H-M   'P 1'
#
loop_
_entity.id
_entity.type
_entity.pdbx_description
1 polymer ?
#
loop_
_entity_poly.entity_id
_entity_poly.type
_entity_poly.pdbx_seq_one_letter_code
_entity_poly.pdbx_strand_id
1 'polypeptide(L)'
;KLFFRVVVSGISTHIGEGANHPRESLCESVGLIRNFFSAATNNGPQPWCSESNRDPSFPFLHFPFPLPLLSSQSLMTSVARFLFSSSTASIRPTALSTARLRSGAACLPSTARFFSPRRPPSRRLEVVQRPLQTFSSRFSTSALAIMASDLATQLEKLSIGKLESFPGCYPDVNPVDIYRSHITSLLHDVTGVDKPIIYNALQWTQSLDKGDLVLAVPGLRIKGKKPAELSEEWLAKFPESPLIEKPVSFQNGTFLQFWFKPGPLAQVLLSQVGQRGKDFGKNPNNGLRNVEDPSQGKKKIIVEFSSPNIAKPFHAGHLRSTIIGGFIANLYDGAGWDVTRINYLGDWGKQYGLLALGFDRFGSEEALAADPINHLYEVYVKINAAMSEEKEQIDAKEKAGEDVTALKDNSLDEQARKYFKAMVAGDEAAVAQWKRFRDLSIVRYKETYARLNIHFDEYSGESQVSEADMEASAKRLEETNISEKSEGAVIIDFTKHVPGKAGKSLERPIIRKKDGTALYLTRDISELLHREKKYNFDHMIYVVASQQDLHLKQLFKIIELMGYPETAKKCQHINFGMVLGMSTRKGTVKFLDDILRDVGEKMHEVMKKNETKYAQVENPEATADVLGISSVMVQDMSGKRINNYTFNMEAMTSFEGDTGPYLQYAHARLCSIFRKAGVPDEEIATADLSLLQEKHAIELIRILSQYPDVVQNTLKTLEPTTVLTYLFRMTHVVSSSYDQLRIVGSERELMKARLALYMAARTVLYNGMRLLGLSPVER
;
A
#
# COMPACT_ATOMS: atom_id res chain seq x y z
N LYS A 1 -15.15 38.10 16.03
CA LYS A 1 -16.49 38.40 16.61
C LYS A 1 -17.51 37.48 15.94
N LEU A 2 -18.59 37.09 16.64
CA LEU A 2 -19.60 36.10 16.20
C LEU A 2 -19.08 34.68 15.90
N PHE A 3 -18.67 33.95 16.94
CA PHE A 3 -19.09 32.55 17.22
C PHE A 3 -18.61 32.11 18.62
N PHE A 4 -18.85 32.96 19.62
CA PHE A 4 -18.48 32.70 21.03
C PHE A 4 -19.49 33.36 21.97
N ARG A 5 -20.69 32.78 22.04
CA ARG A 5 -21.67 32.98 23.12
C ARG A 5 -22.77 31.92 23.01
N VAL A 6 -22.94 31.17 24.11
CA VAL A 6 -23.89 30.07 24.42
C VAL A 6 -23.16 28.72 24.56
N VAL A 7 -22.46 28.55 25.70
CA VAL A 7 -22.58 27.43 26.69
C VAL A 7 -21.84 27.88 27.96
N VAL A 8 -22.34 28.93 28.63
CA VAL A 8 -22.04 29.22 30.06
C VAL A 8 -23.30 29.84 30.66
N SER A 9 -24.25 28.98 31.01
CA SER A 9 -25.42 29.26 31.85
C SER A 9 -26.03 27.90 32.21
N GLY A 10 -26.19 27.59 33.50
CA GLY A 10 -26.74 26.31 33.94
C GLY A 10 -25.95 25.50 34.98
N ILE A 11 -25.04 26.11 35.76
CA ILE A 11 -24.59 25.52 37.03
C ILE A 11 -24.66 26.57 38.13
N SER A 12 -25.74 26.54 38.92
CA SER A 12 -25.73 26.83 40.35
C SER A 12 -27.10 26.51 40.97
N THR A 13 -27.20 25.40 41.72
CA THR A 13 -27.98 25.31 42.98
C THR A 13 -27.78 23.97 43.70
N HIS A 14 -27.31 24.06 44.96
CA HIS A 14 -27.47 23.17 46.12
C HIS A 14 -27.12 21.66 46.09
N ILE A 15 -25.89 21.35 46.53
CA ILE A 15 -25.49 20.83 47.87
C ILE A 15 -26.40 19.81 48.60
N GLY A 16 -25.77 18.72 49.08
CA GLY A 16 -26.21 17.82 50.18
C GLY A 16 -25.34 16.55 50.22
N GLU A 17 -24.13 16.60 50.81
CA GLU A 17 -23.76 16.04 52.15
C GLU A 17 -23.67 14.48 52.24
N GLY A 18 -22.54 13.93 52.75
CA GLY A 18 -22.47 12.49 53.08
C GLY A 18 -21.10 11.75 53.11
N ALA A 19 -20.16 12.15 53.99
CA ALA A 19 -19.16 11.32 54.70
C ALA A 19 -18.16 10.30 54.02
N ASN A 20 -16.88 10.48 54.39
CA ASN A 20 -15.84 9.49 54.78
C ASN A 20 -15.15 8.50 53.78
N HIS A 21 -13.88 8.84 53.49
CA HIS A 21 -12.62 8.05 53.40
C HIS A 21 -12.55 6.53 53.76
N PRO A 22 -11.49 5.77 53.33
CA PRO A 22 -10.41 6.09 52.35
C PRO A 22 -9.90 4.93 51.42
N ARG A 23 -8.92 5.29 50.55
CA ARG A 23 -7.83 4.50 49.93
C ARG A 23 -8.01 3.72 48.60
N GLU A 24 -7.05 4.01 47.72
CA GLU A 24 -6.28 3.10 46.85
C GLU A 24 -6.99 2.26 45.77
N SER A 25 -7.05 2.81 44.54
CA SER A 25 -6.30 2.26 43.37
C SER A 25 -6.67 2.99 42.06
N LEU A 26 -5.87 2.78 41.01
CA LEU A 26 -6.04 3.27 39.62
C LEU A 26 -6.19 4.79 39.42
N CYS A 27 -5.04 5.46 39.22
CA CYS A 27 -4.99 6.73 38.49
C CYS A 27 -3.79 6.74 37.52
N GLU A 28 -3.80 5.79 36.59
CA GLU A 28 -3.07 5.92 35.32
C GLU A 28 -4.10 6.22 34.20
N SER A 29 -3.64 6.92 33.15
CA SER A 29 -4.37 7.14 31.89
C SER A 29 -5.44 8.25 31.76
N VAL A 30 -5.40 9.34 32.55
CA VAL A 30 -5.98 10.64 32.11
C VAL A 30 -5.06 11.82 32.46
N GLY A 31 -4.04 12.07 31.62
CA GLY A 31 -3.06 13.10 31.93
C GLY A 31 -2.10 13.49 30.80
N LEU A 32 -2.54 13.51 29.54
CA LEU A 32 -1.63 13.84 28.41
C LEU A 32 -2.30 14.48 27.17
N ILE A 33 -3.34 15.31 27.35
CA ILE A 33 -3.79 16.30 26.33
C ILE A 33 -3.97 17.68 26.97
N ARG A 34 -2.89 18.19 27.58
CA ARG A 34 -2.77 19.62 27.95
C ARG A 34 -1.29 19.98 28.19
N ASN A 35 -0.53 20.14 27.10
CA ASN A 35 0.75 20.89 27.01
C ASN A 35 1.37 20.73 25.61
N PHE A 36 0.78 21.38 24.59
CA PHE A 36 1.40 21.45 23.25
C PHE A 36 1.33 22.84 22.58
N PHE A 37 0.99 23.89 23.35
CA PHE A 37 1.08 25.29 22.93
C PHE A 37 1.53 26.17 24.10
N SER A 38 2.83 26.11 24.42
CA SER A 38 3.54 27.15 25.19
C SER A 38 5.06 26.92 25.12
N ALA A 39 5.72 27.43 24.07
CA ALA A 39 7.19 27.49 23.96
C ALA A 39 7.64 28.36 22.75
N ALA A 40 7.11 29.58 22.59
CA ALA A 40 7.52 30.49 21.52
C ALA A 40 7.42 31.98 21.88
N THR A 41 7.58 32.34 23.16
CA THR A 41 7.72 33.74 23.62
C THR A 41 8.60 33.79 24.86
N ASN A 42 9.81 34.38 24.72
CA ASN A 42 10.50 35.26 25.68
C ASN A 42 12.02 35.15 25.53
N ASN A 43 12.60 36.10 24.79
CA ASN A 43 13.93 36.63 25.09
C ASN A 43 13.76 38.05 25.64
N GLY A 44 14.70 38.45 26.50
CA GLY A 44 14.67 39.66 27.32
C GLY A 44 14.94 41.00 26.59
N PRO A 45 15.18 42.09 27.33
CA PRO A 45 14.46 43.34 27.06
C PRO A 45 15.29 44.59 26.73
N GLN A 46 14.57 45.67 26.39
CA GLN A 46 14.94 47.11 26.34
C GLN A 46 15.61 47.67 25.06
N PRO A 47 15.50 48.99 24.78
CA PRO A 47 14.42 49.95 25.11
C PRO A 47 13.96 50.89 23.95
N TRP A 48 12.73 51.43 24.08
CA TRP A 48 12.23 52.75 23.61
C TRP A 48 12.36 53.18 22.13
N CYS A 49 11.22 53.44 21.44
CA CYS A 49 10.72 54.81 21.17
C CYS A 49 9.38 54.90 20.40
N SER A 50 8.50 55.80 20.88
CA SER A 50 7.52 56.68 20.18
C SER A 50 6.70 56.26 18.93
N GLU A 51 5.37 56.41 19.07
CA GLU A 51 4.43 57.09 18.13
C GLU A 51 4.13 56.50 16.73
N SER A 52 2.98 56.77 16.07
CA SER A 52 1.60 57.03 16.55
C SER A 52 0.57 56.89 15.39
N ASN A 53 -0.71 56.73 15.74
CA ASN A 53 -1.92 57.17 15.00
C ASN A 53 -2.33 56.61 13.60
N ARG A 54 -3.58 56.08 13.60
CA ARG A 54 -4.74 56.41 12.72
C ARG A 54 -4.91 55.78 11.32
N ASP A 55 -5.78 54.77 11.33
CA ASP A 55 -6.94 54.53 10.43
C ASP A 55 -7.92 55.77 10.42
N PRO A 56 -8.99 55.88 9.58
CA PRO A 56 -9.49 54.93 8.57
C PRO A 56 -10.07 55.51 7.24
N SER A 57 -10.63 54.61 6.42
CA SER A 57 -11.91 54.70 5.67
C SER A 57 -11.99 54.90 4.13
N PHE A 58 -12.84 54.03 3.55
CA PHE A 58 -13.43 53.89 2.19
C PHE A 58 -14.35 55.10 1.80
N PRO A 59 -14.89 55.28 0.54
CA PRO A 59 -15.51 54.21 -0.27
C PRO A 59 -15.73 54.30 -1.82
N PHE A 60 -16.12 53.15 -2.40
CA PHE A 60 -17.14 52.87 -3.45
C PHE A 60 -17.13 53.37 -4.94
N LEU A 61 -17.36 52.38 -5.84
CA LEU A 61 -18.25 52.34 -7.06
C LEU A 61 -17.68 52.32 -8.52
N HIS A 62 -18.12 51.26 -9.22
CA HIS A 62 -18.47 51.07 -10.65
C HIS A 62 -17.43 50.91 -11.81
N PHE A 63 -17.65 49.80 -12.55
CA PHE A 63 -17.30 49.41 -13.94
C PHE A 63 -17.95 50.32 -15.02
N PRO A 64 -17.77 50.17 -16.38
CA PRO A 64 -17.24 49.00 -17.15
C PRO A 64 -16.39 49.19 -18.46
N PHE A 65 -15.74 48.09 -18.91
CA PHE A 65 -15.45 47.66 -20.32
C PHE A 65 -14.51 48.55 -21.23
N PRO A 66 -14.05 48.10 -22.43
CA PRO A 66 -12.93 47.14 -22.60
C PRO A 66 -11.92 47.50 -23.74
N LEU A 67 -11.11 46.50 -24.15
CA LEU A 67 -10.40 46.34 -25.44
C LEU A 67 -8.99 46.98 -25.58
N PRO A 68 -8.12 46.49 -26.50
CA PRO A 68 -6.74 46.12 -26.13
C PRO A 68 -5.65 46.75 -27.03
N LEU A 69 -4.37 46.35 -26.85
CA LEU A 69 -3.40 45.90 -27.88
C LEU A 69 -1.93 46.07 -27.43
N LEU A 70 -1.07 45.20 -27.95
CA LEU A 70 0.32 45.42 -28.42
C LEU A 70 1.32 46.17 -27.49
N SER A 71 2.29 45.49 -26.87
CA SER A 71 3.55 44.96 -27.42
C SER A 71 4.73 45.94 -27.40
N SER A 72 5.84 45.52 -26.78
CA SER A 72 7.18 46.01 -27.12
C SER A 72 8.25 44.92 -26.87
N GLN A 73 8.81 44.41 -27.97
CA GLN A 73 10.23 44.06 -28.04
C GLN A 73 11.00 45.41 -28.10
N SER A 74 12.27 45.59 -27.73
CA SER A 74 13.43 44.73 -27.44
C SER A 74 14.37 45.54 -26.48
N LEU A 75 15.68 45.36 -26.28
CA LEU A 75 16.75 44.56 -26.90
C LEU A 75 17.97 44.51 -25.94
N MET A 76 18.61 43.35 -25.72
CA MET A 76 20.09 43.19 -25.76
C MET A 76 20.60 41.80 -25.31
N THR A 77 21.13 41.09 -26.30
CA THR A 77 22.18 40.04 -26.27
C THR A 77 23.51 40.64 -25.70
N SER A 78 24.61 39.95 -25.34
CA SER A 78 25.14 38.62 -25.69
C SER A 78 26.38 38.22 -24.82
N VAL A 79 26.90 37.01 -25.07
CA VAL A 79 28.28 36.46 -24.83
C VAL A 79 28.48 35.68 -23.50
N ALA A 80 29.06 34.46 -23.45
CA ALA A 80 29.82 33.66 -24.43
C ALA A 80 29.49 32.15 -24.48
N ARG A 81 29.75 31.53 -25.64
CA ARG A 81 30.24 30.14 -25.80
C ARG A 81 31.72 30.17 -26.19
N PHE A 82 32.46 29.09 -25.91
CA PHE A 82 33.52 28.42 -26.72
C PHE A 82 34.24 27.40 -25.77
N LEU A 83 34.77 26.24 -26.13
CA LEU A 83 35.38 25.63 -27.35
C LEU A 83 35.02 24.10 -27.40
N PHE A 84 35.30 23.26 -28.43
CA PHE A 84 36.04 23.37 -29.70
C PHE A 84 35.46 22.41 -30.77
N SER A 85 35.88 22.59 -32.03
CA SER A 85 35.64 21.72 -33.20
C SER A 85 36.99 21.21 -33.75
N SER A 86 37.17 20.44 -34.83
CA SER A 86 36.28 19.86 -35.88
C SER A 86 37.09 18.85 -36.71
N SER A 87 36.47 17.82 -37.30
CA SER A 87 36.98 17.21 -38.55
C SER A 87 35.89 16.49 -39.35
N THR A 88 35.97 16.61 -40.68
CA THR A 88 35.00 16.08 -41.66
C THR A 88 35.70 15.27 -42.73
N ALA A 89 35.15 14.11 -43.09
CA ALA A 89 35.45 13.43 -44.35
C ALA A 89 34.16 12.79 -44.90
N SER A 90 33.95 12.91 -46.20
CA SER A 90 32.81 12.37 -46.96
C SER A 90 33.30 11.25 -47.87
N ILE A 91 32.47 10.23 -48.12
CA ILE A 91 32.26 9.58 -49.44
C ILE A 91 31.08 8.58 -49.37
N ARG A 92 30.57 8.22 -50.56
CA ARG A 92 29.22 7.68 -50.88
C ARG A 92 28.99 6.17 -50.60
N PRO A 93 27.72 5.69 -50.70
CA PRO A 93 27.29 4.36 -50.21
C PRO A 93 27.38 3.25 -51.27
N THR A 94 27.15 2.00 -50.83
CA THR A 94 26.90 0.83 -51.71
C THR A 94 25.83 -0.08 -51.10
N ALA A 95 25.24 -0.95 -51.94
CA ALA A 95 23.92 -1.53 -51.71
C ALA A 95 23.90 -3.05 -51.43
N LEU A 96 22.71 -3.54 -51.04
CA LEU A 96 22.14 -4.87 -51.35
C LEU A 96 23.04 -6.12 -51.30
N SER A 97 22.69 -7.11 -50.45
CA SER A 97 22.04 -8.35 -50.93
C SER A 97 21.83 -9.40 -49.82
N THR A 98 20.79 -10.21 -50.03
CA THR A 98 20.39 -11.41 -49.29
C THR A 98 21.33 -12.62 -49.43
N ALA A 99 21.39 -13.48 -48.40
CA ALA A 99 21.56 -14.93 -48.59
C ALA A 99 20.96 -15.74 -47.41
N ARG A 100 20.35 -16.90 -47.72
CA ARG A 100 19.85 -17.93 -46.79
C ARG A 100 20.68 -19.22 -46.95
N LEU A 101 20.35 -20.23 -46.12
CA LEU A 101 20.73 -21.66 -46.21
C LEU A 101 22.12 -21.97 -45.57
N ARG A 102 22.36 -23.13 -44.95
CA ARG A 102 21.58 -24.39 -44.80
C ARG A 102 22.13 -25.19 -43.61
N SER A 103 21.30 -25.96 -42.91
CA SER A 103 21.73 -27.22 -42.28
C SER A 103 20.56 -28.21 -42.31
N GLY A 104 20.85 -29.46 -42.65
CA GLY A 104 19.84 -30.50 -42.87
C GLY A 104 19.78 -31.51 -41.73
N ALA A 105 18.60 -32.08 -41.53
CA ALA A 105 18.41 -33.28 -40.71
C ALA A 105 18.11 -34.48 -41.63
N ALA A 106 18.57 -35.66 -41.23
CA ALA A 106 18.25 -36.92 -41.89
C ALA A 106 17.67 -37.90 -40.86
N CYS A 107 16.55 -38.54 -41.22
CA CYS A 107 15.90 -39.61 -40.46
C CYS A 107 15.42 -40.68 -41.44
N LEU A 108 15.66 -41.96 -41.12
CA LEU A 108 15.05 -43.14 -41.75
C LEU A 108 15.14 -44.32 -40.76
N PRO A 109 14.30 -45.37 -40.86
CA PRO A 109 12.96 -45.41 -41.46
C PRO A 109 11.89 -46.05 -40.54
N SER A 110 10.65 -46.06 -41.03
CA SER A 110 9.47 -46.66 -40.38
C SER A 110 9.23 -48.11 -40.85
N THR A 111 8.55 -48.90 -40.02
CA THR A 111 7.71 -50.03 -40.46
C THR A 111 6.40 -50.04 -39.68
N ALA A 112 5.30 -50.43 -40.32
CA ALA A 112 3.95 -50.42 -39.76
C ALA A 112 3.23 -51.76 -39.98
N ARG A 113 2.32 -52.14 -39.06
CA ARG A 113 1.04 -52.83 -39.38
C ARG A 113 0.10 -52.96 -38.16
N PHE A 114 -1.18 -53.09 -38.49
CA PHE A 114 -2.40 -53.09 -37.66
C PHE A 114 -2.50 -54.19 -36.60
N PHE A 115 -3.23 -53.93 -35.51
CA PHE A 115 -4.46 -54.64 -35.09
C PHE A 115 -5.12 -53.96 -33.84
N SER A 116 -6.37 -54.30 -33.54
CA SER A 116 -7.23 -53.78 -32.44
C SER A 116 -8.33 -54.83 -32.13
N PRO A 117 -9.12 -54.82 -31.02
CA PRO A 117 -9.09 -54.02 -29.78
C PRO A 117 -9.12 -54.85 -28.46
N ARG A 118 -8.89 -54.22 -27.28
CA ARG A 118 -9.54 -54.52 -25.96
C ARG A 118 -9.26 -53.41 -24.92
N ARG A 119 -10.24 -53.07 -24.06
CA ARG A 119 -10.21 -52.08 -22.94
C ARG A 119 -9.61 -52.72 -21.64
N PRO A 120 -9.42 -52.04 -20.47
CA PRO A 120 -9.78 -50.68 -19.99
C PRO A 120 -8.58 -49.97 -19.25
N PRO A 121 -8.72 -49.02 -18.27
CA PRO A 121 -9.79 -48.09 -17.90
C PRO A 121 -9.37 -46.58 -17.96
N SER A 122 -10.24 -45.70 -17.47
CA SER A 122 -10.14 -44.23 -17.48
C SER A 122 -8.88 -43.62 -16.84
N ARG A 123 -8.29 -42.61 -17.52
CA ARG A 123 -7.41 -41.59 -16.91
C ARG A 123 -8.00 -40.19 -17.09
N ARG A 124 -7.76 -39.32 -16.08
CA ARG A 124 -8.09 -37.89 -16.13
C ARG A 124 -7.38 -37.23 -17.31
N LEU A 125 -8.05 -36.31 -17.98
CA LEU A 125 -7.40 -35.37 -18.90
C LEU A 125 -6.64 -34.34 -18.07
N GLU A 126 -5.32 -34.51 -17.97
CA GLU A 126 -4.44 -33.41 -17.59
C GLU A 126 -4.41 -32.41 -18.74
N VAL A 127 -5.10 -31.27 -18.55
CA VAL A 127 -4.95 -30.11 -19.43
C VAL A 127 -3.55 -29.55 -19.17
N VAL A 128 -2.62 -29.86 -20.08
CA VAL A 128 -1.27 -29.31 -20.08
C VAL A 128 -1.37 -27.80 -20.37
N GLN A 129 -1.52 -27.01 -19.31
CA GLN A 129 -1.30 -25.57 -19.36
C GLN A 129 0.17 -25.35 -19.71
N ARG A 130 0.43 -24.93 -20.96
CA ARG A 130 1.73 -24.34 -21.30
C ARG A 130 1.86 -23.05 -20.50
N PRO A 131 2.90 -22.86 -19.68
CA PRO A 131 3.15 -21.57 -19.06
C PRO A 131 3.33 -20.53 -20.16
N LEU A 132 2.60 -19.41 -20.05
CA LEU A 132 2.96 -18.20 -20.78
C LEU A 132 4.42 -17.87 -20.46
N GLN A 133 5.18 -17.44 -21.47
CA GLN A 133 6.56 -17.01 -21.28
C GLN A 133 6.57 -15.80 -20.35
N THR A 134 6.81 -16.03 -19.07
CA THR A 134 7.28 -14.98 -18.17
C THR A 134 8.51 -14.37 -18.82
N PHE A 135 8.54 -13.04 -18.97
CA PHE A 135 9.78 -12.33 -19.24
C PHE A 135 10.71 -12.55 -18.06
N SER A 136 11.48 -13.64 -18.11
CA SER A 136 12.64 -13.83 -17.28
C SER A 136 13.64 -12.78 -17.74
N SER A 137 13.66 -11.65 -17.04
CA SER A 137 14.90 -10.91 -16.94
C SER A 137 15.93 -11.91 -16.43
N ARG A 138 16.95 -12.15 -17.24
CA ARG A 138 18.11 -12.93 -16.81
C ARG A 138 18.83 -12.08 -15.79
N PHE A 139 18.40 -12.18 -14.53
CA PHE A 139 19.25 -11.81 -13.41
C PHE A 139 20.44 -12.76 -13.43
N SER A 140 21.48 -12.33 -14.15
CA SER A 140 22.86 -12.72 -13.85
C SER A 140 23.07 -12.59 -12.34
N THR A 141 23.87 -13.49 -11.77
CA THR A 141 24.30 -13.38 -10.38
C THR A 141 24.93 -11.99 -10.21
N SER A 142 24.24 -11.09 -9.50
CA SER A 142 24.67 -9.70 -9.47
C SER A 142 26.03 -9.60 -8.80
N ALA A 143 26.83 -8.60 -9.16
CA ALA A 143 28.16 -8.42 -8.59
C ALA A 143 28.14 -8.42 -7.05
N LEU A 144 27.13 -7.79 -6.44
CA LEU A 144 26.96 -7.78 -4.99
C LEU A 144 26.75 -9.19 -4.41
N ALA A 145 26.03 -10.08 -5.12
CA ALA A 145 25.86 -11.47 -4.70
C ALA A 145 27.17 -12.28 -4.76
N ILE A 146 28.17 -11.83 -5.53
CA ILE A 146 29.53 -12.37 -5.55
C ILE A 146 30.39 -11.78 -4.39
N MET A 147 30.13 -10.52 -4.00
CA MET A 147 30.77 -9.86 -2.83
C MET A 147 30.29 -10.37 -1.46
N ALA A 148 29.18 -11.11 -1.46
CA ALA A 148 28.51 -11.65 -0.29
C ALA A 148 29.42 -12.45 0.66
N SER A 149 29.45 -12.09 1.95
CA SER A 149 30.00 -12.96 3.02
C SER A 149 29.04 -13.01 4.21
N ASP A 150 28.91 -14.15 4.88
CA ASP A 150 27.94 -14.34 5.98
C ASP A 150 28.14 -13.39 7.16
N LEU A 151 27.15 -13.32 8.06
CA LEU A 151 27.18 -12.39 9.20
C LEU A 151 28.38 -12.66 10.13
N ALA A 152 28.76 -13.92 10.36
CA ALA A 152 29.91 -14.23 11.22
C ALA A 152 31.20 -13.66 10.62
N THR A 153 31.42 -13.92 9.33
CA THR A 153 32.54 -13.39 8.54
C THR A 153 32.53 -11.85 8.50
N GLN A 154 31.35 -11.21 8.43
CA GLN A 154 31.23 -9.75 8.52
C GLN A 154 31.66 -9.22 9.89
N LEU A 155 31.19 -9.83 10.99
CA LEU A 155 31.52 -9.39 12.35
C LEU A 155 33.01 -9.58 12.66
N GLU A 156 33.61 -10.69 12.25
CA GLU A 156 35.05 -10.95 12.37
C GLU A 156 35.89 -9.90 11.64
N LYS A 157 35.55 -9.57 10.38
CA LYS A 157 36.22 -8.50 9.61
C LYS A 157 36.12 -7.11 10.25
N LEU A 158 35.10 -6.88 11.06
CA LEU A 158 34.85 -5.63 11.77
C LEU A 158 35.44 -5.62 13.19
N SER A 159 36.12 -6.69 13.60
CA SER A 159 36.62 -6.91 14.97
C SER A 159 35.53 -6.84 16.04
N ILE A 160 34.31 -7.29 15.70
CA ILE A 160 33.16 -7.35 16.61
C ILE A 160 33.00 -8.79 17.09
N GLY A 161 32.83 -8.95 18.40
CA GLY A 161 32.51 -10.24 18.99
C GLY A 161 31.08 -10.71 18.68
N LYS A 162 30.60 -11.69 19.45
CA LYS A 162 29.21 -12.16 19.33
C LYS A 162 28.23 -11.03 19.69
N LEU A 163 27.38 -10.66 18.74
CA LEU A 163 26.27 -9.74 18.99
C LEU A 163 25.25 -10.35 19.97
N GLU A 164 24.61 -9.49 20.74
CA GLU A 164 23.52 -9.86 21.65
C GLU A 164 22.20 -9.88 20.90
N SER A 165 21.30 -10.79 21.28
CA SER A 165 19.98 -10.90 20.68
C SER A 165 18.94 -10.14 21.51
N PHE A 166 18.11 -9.36 20.83
CA PHE A 166 16.98 -8.64 21.43
C PHE A 166 15.70 -8.96 20.65
N PRO A 167 14.50 -8.94 21.29
CA PRO A 167 13.24 -9.11 20.57
C PRO A 167 13.09 -8.08 19.43
N GLY A 168 13.00 -8.58 18.19
CA GLY A 168 12.90 -7.74 16.99
C GLY A 168 14.24 -7.24 16.43
N CYS A 169 15.37 -7.66 16.99
CA CYS A 169 16.71 -7.43 16.45
C CYS A 169 17.07 -8.56 15.48
N TYR A 170 17.34 -8.25 14.22
CA TYR A 170 17.71 -9.26 13.22
C TYR A 170 18.93 -8.81 12.39
N PRO A 171 20.15 -8.88 12.96
CA PRO A 171 21.37 -8.36 12.35
C PRO A 171 21.74 -8.99 10.99
N ASP A 172 21.22 -10.18 10.72
CA ASP A 172 21.35 -10.97 9.48
C ASP A 172 20.53 -10.40 8.29
N VAL A 173 19.43 -9.70 8.58
CA VAL A 173 18.52 -9.14 7.58
C VAL A 173 18.42 -7.61 7.61
N ASN A 174 18.91 -6.98 8.67
CA ASN A 174 18.90 -5.54 8.91
C ASN A 174 20.30 -5.03 9.32
N PRO A 175 20.98 -4.23 8.49
CA PRO A 175 22.33 -3.77 8.80
C PRO A 175 22.34 -2.78 9.97
N VAL A 176 21.24 -2.06 10.22
CA VAL A 176 21.12 -1.12 11.35
C VAL A 176 21.07 -1.86 12.69
N ASP A 177 20.58 -3.10 12.73
CA ASP A 177 20.48 -3.87 13.97
C ASP A 177 21.85 -4.32 14.52
N ILE A 178 22.84 -4.52 13.65
CA ILE A 178 24.26 -4.71 14.06
C ILE A 178 24.71 -3.51 14.91
N TYR A 179 24.46 -2.30 14.42
CA TYR A 179 24.84 -1.05 15.08
C TYR A 179 24.00 -0.81 16.34
N ARG A 180 22.69 -1.07 16.28
CA ARG A 180 21.74 -0.91 17.40
C ARG A 180 22.08 -1.85 18.56
N SER A 181 22.46 -3.10 18.28
CA SER A 181 23.01 -4.04 19.27
C SER A 181 24.34 -3.54 19.84
N HIS A 182 25.30 -3.16 18.99
CA HIS A 182 26.63 -2.71 19.45
C HIS A 182 26.56 -1.46 20.33
N ILE A 183 25.78 -0.45 19.93
CA ILE A 183 25.53 0.76 20.71
C ILE A 183 24.85 0.42 22.05
N THR A 184 23.95 -0.57 22.07
CA THR A 184 23.29 -1.02 23.30
C THR A 184 24.29 -1.60 24.29
N SER A 185 25.22 -2.44 23.85
CA SER A 185 26.27 -3.01 24.71
C SER A 185 27.21 -1.91 25.23
N LEU A 186 27.70 -1.01 24.36
CA LEU A 186 28.56 0.12 24.78
C LEU A 186 27.88 1.06 25.78
N LEU A 187 26.59 1.37 25.58
CA LEU A 187 25.83 2.20 26.51
C LEU A 187 25.55 1.48 27.83
N HIS A 188 25.36 0.16 27.84
CA HIS A 188 25.22 -0.58 29.09
C HIS A 188 26.47 -0.45 29.96
N ASP A 189 27.64 -0.64 29.38
CA ASP A 189 28.93 -0.54 30.09
C ASP A 189 29.19 0.88 30.63
N VAL A 190 28.71 1.91 29.92
CA VAL A 190 28.85 3.34 30.29
C VAL A 190 27.80 3.81 31.29
N THR A 191 26.56 3.33 31.19
CA THR A 191 25.40 3.86 31.95
C THR A 191 24.94 2.96 33.10
N GLY A 192 25.26 1.66 33.06
CA GLY A 192 24.73 0.65 33.98
C GLY A 192 23.25 0.30 33.77
N VAL A 193 22.59 0.81 32.73
CA VAL A 193 21.17 0.54 32.45
C VAL A 193 20.99 -0.78 31.70
N ASP A 194 19.94 -1.53 32.03
CA ASP A 194 19.64 -2.81 31.37
C ASP A 194 19.51 -2.68 29.85
N LYS A 195 20.19 -3.58 29.14
CA LYS A 195 20.29 -3.60 27.67
C LYS A 195 18.93 -3.53 26.95
N PRO A 196 17.87 -4.27 27.37
CA PRO A 196 16.55 -4.15 26.73
C PRO A 196 15.91 -2.76 26.87
N ILE A 197 16.22 -1.99 27.91
CA ILE A 197 15.71 -0.61 28.07
C ILE A 197 16.41 0.31 27.06
N ILE A 198 17.74 0.18 26.94
CA ILE A 198 18.55 0.96 25.99
C ILE A 198 18.14 0.64 24.55
N TYR A 199 18.06 -0.64 24.18
CA TYR A 199 17.73 -1.06 22.80
C TYR A 199 16.40 -0.48 22.33
N ASN A 200 15.36 -0.53 23.18
CA ASN A 200 14.04 0.02 22.88
C ASN A 200 13.98 1.56 22.89
N ALA A 201 14.96 2.23 23.51
CA ALA A 201 15.05 3.69 23.56
C ALA A 201 15.84 4.29 22.37
N LEU A 202 16.60 3.47 21.62
CA LEU A 202 17.29 3.88 20.40
C LEU A 202 16.31 4.02 19.23
N GLN A 203 16.25 5.21 18.64
CA GLN A 203 15.38 5.54 17.50
C GLN A 203 16.21 5.97 16.30
N TRP A 204 15.72 5.76 15.07
CA TRP A 204 16.34 6.41 13.90
C TRP A 204 16.12 7.93 13.93
N THR A 205 16.98 8.66 13.25
CA THR A 205 16.85 10.10 13.08
C THR A 205 15.83 10.46 12.01
N GLN A 206 15.17 11.61 12.16
CA GLN A 206 14.26 12.12 11.12
C GLN A 206 14.99 12.52 9.83
N SER A 207 16.25 12.92 9.96
CA SER A 207 17.07 13.49 8.89
C SER A 207 18.56 13.20 9.16
N LEU A 208 19.34 12.95 8.10
CA LEU A 208 20.70 12.42 8.19
C LEU A 208 21.74 13.39 8.79
N ASP A 209 21.41 14.68 8.86
CA ASP A 209 22.19 15.71 9.57
C ASP A 209 22.20 15.49 11.10
N LYS A 210 21.23 14.77 11.65
CA LYS A 210 21.07 14.54 13.10
C LYS A 210 21.70 13.25 13.61
N GLY A 211 22.52 12.58 12.80
CA GLY A 211 23.03 11.23 13.05
C GLY A 211 22.22 10.15 12.31
N ASP A 212 22.50 8.89 12.64
CA ASP A 212 21.80 7.70 12.14
C ASP A 212 20.83 7.13 13.17
N LEU A 213 21.27 7.07 14.43
CA LEU A 213 20.44 6.78 15.59
C LEU A 213 20.49 7.93 16.60
N VAL A 214 19.45 8.04 17.41
CA VAL A 214 19.32 8.98 18.52
C VAL A 214 18.74 8.28 19.74
N LEU A 215 19.24 8.65 20.92
CA LEU A 215 18.72 8.22 22.22
C LEU A 215 18.20 9.43 22.99
N ALA A 216 16.96 9.38 23.45
CA ALA A 216 16.46 10.33 24.44
C ALA A 216 16.99 9.92 25.83
N VAL A 217 17.82 10.75 26.45
CA VAL A 217 18.42 10.48 27.77
C VAL A 217 17.35 10.27 28.87
N PRO A 218 16.25 11.06 28.93
CA PRO A 218 15.11 10.76 29.82
C PRO A 218 14.46 9.39 29.58
N GLY A 219 14.60 8.82 28.38
CA GLY A 219 14.07 7.51 28.02
C GLY A 219 14.69 6.35 28.82
N LEU A 220 15.90 6.53 29.35
CA LEU A 220 16.55 5.56 30.24
C LEU A 220 16.05 5.61 31.70
N ARG A 221 15.16 6.56 32.04
CA ARG A 221 14.43 6.63 33.34
C ARG A 221 15.31 6.71 34.60
N ILE A 222 16.56 7.13 34.47
CA ILE A 222 17.49 7.30 35.60
C ILE A 222 17.01 8.45 36.50
N LYS A 223 16.91 8.18 37.81
CA LYS A 223 16.43 9.14 38.82
C LYS A 223 17.60 9.95 39.40
N GLY A 224 17.34 11.19 39.79
CA GLY A 224 18.23 11.99 40.65
C GLY A 224 19.36 12.76 39.96
N LYS A 225 19.55 12.63 38.63
CA LYS A 225 20.50 13.43 37.84
C LYS A 225 19.78 14.12 36.66
N LYS A 226 20.27 15.27 36.21
CA LYS A 226 19.72 15.93 35.01
C LYS A 226 20.23 15.26 33.72
N PRO A 227 19.47 15.27 32.61
CA PRO A 227 19.92 14.72 31.33
C PRO A 227 21.24 15.30 30.81
N ALA A 228 21.48 16.61 31.03
CA ALA A 228 22.73 17.28 30.71
C ALA A 228 23.94 16.64 31.42
N GLU A 229 23.85 16.52 32.75
CA GLU A 229 24.88 15.94 33.61
C GLU A 229 25.17 14.47 33.25
N LEU A 230 24.11 13.70 32.95
CA LEU A 230 24.22 12.32 32.48
C LEU A 230 24.91 12.23 31.11
N SER A 231 24.55 13.11 30.16
CA SER A 231 25.18 13.15 28.84
C SER A 231 26.67 13.44 28.94
N GLU A 232 27.06 14.45 29.71
CA GLU A 232 28.48 14.80 29.91
C GLU A 232 29.26 13.65 30.55
N GLU A 233 28.70 13.02 31.60
CA GLU A 233 29.30 11.85 32.26
C GLU A 233 29.49 10.67 31.30
N TRP A 234 28.49 10.37 30.47
CA TRP A 234 28.56 9.26 29.52
C TRP A 234 29.48 9.54 28.35
N LEU A 235 29.49 10.76 27.82
CA LEU A 235 30.40 11.16 26.74
C LEU A 235 31.85 11.21 27.20
N ALA A 236 32.12 11.51 28.47
CA ALA A 236 33.47 11.40 29.05
C ALA A 236 33.96 9.94 29.11
N LYS A 237 33.06 9.00 29.43
CA LYS A 237 33.36 7.57 29.56
C LYS A 237 33.21 6.76 28.26
N PHE A 238 32.62 7.32 27.21
CA PHE A 238 32.27 6.58 26.00
C PHE A 238 33.53 6.06 25.27
N PRO A 239 33.67 4.73 25.08
CA PRO A 239 34.86 4.14 24.48
C PRO A 239 34.94 4.41 22.97
N GLU A 240 36.12 4.22 22.39
CA GLU A 240 36.25 4.16 20.93
C GLU A 240 35.53 2.94 20.36
N SER A 241 35.08 3.04 19.12
CA SER A 241 34.28 2.00 18.45
C SER A 241 34.73 1.82 16.99
N PRO A 242 34.79 0.57 16.49
CA PRO A 242 35.05 0.32 15.07
C PRO A 242 33.86 0.72 14.19
N LEU A 243 32.64 0.73 14.74
CA LEU A 243 31.41 0.99 13.98
C LEU A 243 30.92 2.44 14.00
N ILE A 244 31.14 3.18 15.07
CA ILE A 244 30.54 4.52 15.23
C ILE A 244 31.57 5.58 15.56
N GLU A 245 31.27 6.80 15.17
CA GLU A 245 31.95 7.98 15.70
C GLU A 245 31.56 8.20 17.16
N LYS A 246 32.36 8.96 17.89
CA LYS A 246 32.03 9.35 19.27
C LYS A 246 30.69 10.12 19.26
N PRO A 247 29.69 9.70 20.07
CA PRO A 247 28.38 10.35 20.08
C PRO A 247 28.47 11.81 20.54
N VAL A 248 27.47 12.60 20.16
CA VAL A 248 27.38 14.04 20.50
C VAL A 248 26.07 14.31 21.22
N SER A 249 26.13 15.13 22.27
CA SER A 249 24.95 15.60 23.00
C SER A 249 24.23 16.72 22.25
N PHE A 250 22.91 16.63 22.16
CA PHE A 250 22.04 17.60 21.51
C PHE A 250 20.94 18.10 22.45
N GLN A 251 20.44 19.32 22.21
CA GLN A 251 19.44 20.01 23.06
C GLN A 251 19.79 19.94 24.56
N ASN A 252 20.93 20.55 24.93
CA ASN A 252 21.43 20.62 26.30
C ASN A 252 21.53 19.24 26.98
N GLY A 253 22.00 18.23 26.24
CA GLY A 253 22.12 16.84 26.73
C GLY A 253 20.78 16.14 26.99
N THR A 254 19.70 16.56 26.33
CA THR A 254 18.44 15.79 26.36
C THR A 254 18.53 14.56 25.44
N PHE A 255 19.37 14.63 24.40
CA PHE A 255 19.56 13.56 23.42
C PHE A 255 21.04 13.27 23.17
N LEU A 256 21.36 12.01 22.90
CA LEU A 256 22.63 11.58 22.31
C LEU A 256 22.42 11.17 20.85
N GLN A 257 23.23 11.71 19.95
CA GLN A 257 23.23 11.39 18.53
C GLN A 257 24.41 10.46 18.21
N PHE A 258 24.17 9.44 17.38
CA PHE A 258 25.15 8.45 16.96
C PHE A 258 25.32 8.49 15.44
N TRP A 259 26.55 8.59 14.95
CA TRP A 259 26.90 8.52 13.53
C TRP A 259 27.64 7.23 13.22
N PHE A 260 27.26 6.58 12.13
CA PHE A 260 27.87 5.34 11.67
C PHE A 260 29.12 5.63 10.84
N LYS A 261 30.21 4.88 11.10
CA LYS A 261 31.44 4.95 10.30
C LYS A 261 31.15 4.44 8.88
N PRO A 262 31.40 5.24 7.82
CA PRO A 262 30.92 4.92 6.48
C PRO A 262 31.53 3.65 5.86
N GLY A 263 32.82 3.39 6.08
CA GLY A 263 33.52 2.22 5.54
C GLY A 263 32.92 0.89 6.01
N PRO A 264 32.85 0.64 7.33
CA PRO A 264 32.11 -0.49 7.90
C PRO A 264 30.67 -0.60 7.39
N LEU A 265 29.94 0.52 7.32
CA LEU A 265 28.54 0.52 6.89
C LEU A 265 28.39 0.12 5.42
N ALA A 266 29.30 0.58 4.56
CA ALA A 266 29.33 0.20 3.15
C ALA A 266 29.58 -1.31 2.98
N GLN A 267 30.54 -1.87 3.72
CA GLN A 267 30.87 -3.30 3.65
C GLN A 267 29.69 -4.18 4.06
N VAL A 268 29.07 -3.89 5.22
CA VAL A 268 27.89 -4.60 5.72
C VAL A 268 26.72 -4.47 4.73
N LEU A 269 26.39 -3.22 4.34
CA LEU A 269 25.24 -2.95 3.47
C LEU A 269 25.37 -3.65 2.12
N LEU A 270 26.49 -3.47 1.41
CA LEU A 270 26.64 -4.00 0.05
C LEU A 270 26.69 -5.54 0.06
N SER A 271 27.31 -6.15 1.08
CA SER A 271 27.27 -7.60 1.29
C SER A 271 25.85 -8.11 1.54
N GLN A 272 25.08 -7.48 2.43
CA GLN A 272 23.70 -7.89 2.72
C GLN A 272 22.74 -7.66 1.54
N VAL A 273 22.86 -6.54 0.82
CA VAL A 273 22.07 -6.28 -0.40
C VAL A 273 22.45 -7.30 -1.49
N GLY A 274 23.70 -7.72 -1.55
CA GLY A 274 24.17 -8.79 -2.43
C GLY A 274 23.58 -10.16 -2.12
N GLN A 275 23.70 -10.61 -0.88
CA GLN A 275 23.16 -11.88 -0.41
C GLN A 275 21.66 -12.00 -0.64
N ARG A 276 20.93 -10.91 -0.35
CA ARG A 276 19.47 -10.94 -0.28
C ARG A 276 18.80 -10.47 -1.55
N GLY A 277 19.45 -9.64 -2.37
CA GLY A 277 18.94 -9.15 -3.65
C GLY A 277 17.51 -8.62 -3.54
N LYS A 278 16.59 -9.27 -4.26
CA LYS A 278 15.13 -8.98 -4.26
C LYS A 278 14.44 -9.11 -2.89
N ASP A 279 15.09 -9.79 -1.94
CA ASP A 279 14.60 -10.06 -0.60
C ASP A 279 15.29 -9.18 0.46
N PHE A 280 16.23 -8.30 0.09
CA PHE A 280 16.73 -7.27 1.00
C PHE A 280 15.57 -6.35 1.45
N GLY A 281 15.49 -6.05 2.75
CA GLY A 281 14.36 -5.34 3.37
C GLY A 281 13.20 -6.24 3.84
N LYS A 282 13.07 -7.46 3.31
CA LYS A 282 12.15 -8.47 3.87
C LYS A 282 12.69 -9.02 5.18
N ASN A 283 11.84 -9.62 6.00
CA ASN A 283 12.26 -10.34 7.21
C ASN A 283 11.31 -11.51 7.47
N PRO A 284 11.67 -12.75 7.10
CA PRO A 284 10.79 -13.90 7.24
C PRO A 284 10.52 -14.31 8.70
N ASN A 285 11.37 -13.88 9.64
CA ASN A 285 11.28 -14.27 11.05
C ASN A 285 10.00 -13.73 11.72
N ASN A 286 9.48 -12.59 11.25
CA ASN A 286 8.27 -11.97 11.77
C ASN A 286 7.01 -12.85 11.63
N GLY A 287 6.98 -13.73 10.64
CA GLY A 287 5.87 -14.63 10.32
C GLY A 287 6.01 -16.04 10.91
N LEU A 288 7.13 -16.39 11.55
CA LEU A 288 7.31 -17.70 12.18
C LEU A 288 6.55 -17.79 13.51
N ARG A 289 5.90 -18.92 13.80
CA ARG A 289 5.24 -19.16 15.10
C ARG A 289 6.23 -19.09 16.26
N ASN A 290 7.40 -19.70 16.06
CA ASN A 290 8.56 -19.57 16.92
C ASN A 290 9.78 -19.23 16.03
N VAL A 291 10.54 -18.20 16.41
CA VAL A 291 11.76 -17.80 15.69
C VAL A 291 12.92 -18.77 15.99
N GLU A 292 12.95 -19.34 17.19
CA GLU A 292 13.97 -20.31 17.62
C GLU A 292 13.73 -21.72 17.04
N ASP A 293 12.48 -22.01 16.67
CA ASP A 293 12.06 -23.28 16.06
C ASP A 293 11.16 -23.04 14.83
N PRO A 294 11.77 -22.77 13.65
CA PRO A 294 11.03 -22.58 12.41
C PRO A 294 10.21 -23.82 11.96
N SER A 295 10.45 -25.01 12.54
CA SER A 295 9.71 -26.22 12.18
C SER A 295 8.24 -26.18 12.63
N GLN A 296 7.90 -25.32 13.61
CA GLN A 296 6.52 -25.03 14.02
C GLN A 296 5.73 -24.26 12.96
N GLY A 297 6.40 -23.82 11.89
CA GLY A 297 5.78 -23.23 10.71
C GLY A 297 5.38 -21.77 10.88
N LYS A 298 4.55 -21.31 9.95
CA LYS A 298 4.16 -19.90 9.80
C LYS A 298 2.85 -19.59 10.51
N LYS A 299 2.74 -18.33 10.93
CA LYS A 299 1.48 -17.66 11.23
C LYS A 299 0.72 -17.42 9.93
N LYS A 300 -0.59 -17.60 9.97
CA LYS A 300 -1.51 -17.43 8.84
C LYS A 300 -2.23 -16.10 8.93
N ILE A 301 -2.32 -15.41 7.81
CA ILE A 301 -3.10 -14.17 7.68
C ILE A 301 -4.02 -14.21 6.47
N ILE A 302 -5.28 -13.84 6.69
CA ILE A 302 -6.21 -13.53 5.62
C ILE A 302 -6.16 -12.04 5.36
N VAL A 303 -6.05 -11.63 4.09
CA VAL A 303 -6.26 -10.24 3.66
C VAL A 303 -7.44 -10.24 2.70
N GLU A 304 -8.57 -9.71 3.16
CA GLU A 304 -9.74 -9.46 2.31
C GLU A 304 -9.69 -8.04 1.75
N PHE A 305 -9.73 -7.91 0.42
CA PHE A 305 -9.64 -6.62 -0.24
C PHE A 305 -10.23 -6.62 -1.65
N SER A 306 -10.38 -5.42 -2.20
CA SER A 306 -11.14 -5.10 -3.40
C SER A 306 -12.65 -5.30 -3.25
N SER A 307 -13.09 -6.55 -3.03
CA SER A 307 -14.47 -6.96 -2.72
C SER A 307 -15.56 -6.19 -3.51
N PRO A 308 -15.48 -6.05 -4.86
CA PRO A 308 -16.44 -5.28 -5.64
C PRO A 308 -17.78 -6.00 -5.74
N ASN A 309 -18.84 -5.22 -5.95
CA ASN A 309 -20.12 -5.75 -6.41
C ASN A 309 -20.07 -5.92 -7.93
N ILE A 310 -20.25 -7.16 -8.40
CA ILE A 310 -19.97 -7.50 -9.81
C ILE A 310 -21.08 -7.09 -10.78
N ALA A 311 -22.23 -6.68 -10.27
CA ALA A 311 -23.30 -6.05 -11.07
C ALA A 311 -23.04 -4.55 -11.31
N LYS A 312 -21.86 -4.04 -10.92
CA LYS A 312 -21.44 -2.64 -11.12
C LYS A 312 -20.02 -2.58 -11.69
N PRO A 313 -19.73 -1.62 -12.59
CA PRO A 313 -18.38 -1.43 -13.10
C PRO A 313 -17.36 -1.09 -12.03
N PHE A 314 -16.12 -1.49 -12.30
CA PHE A 314 -15.01 -1.26 -11.41
C PHE A 314 -14.52 0.21 -11.50
N HIS A 315 -15.17 1.12 -10.78
CA HIS A 315 -14.73 2.53 -10.68
C HIS A 315 -13.52 2.70 -9.74
N ALA A 316 -12.78 3.82 -9.84
CA ALA A 316 -11.58 4.06 -9.02
C ALA A 316 -11.81 4.16 -7.49
N GLY A 317 -13.05 4.16 -6.99
CA GLY A 317 -13.31 3.86 -5.58
C GLY A 317 -12.83 2.47 -5.14
N HIS A 318 -12.92 1.46 -6.01
CA HIS A 318 -12.47 0.08 -5.72
C HIS A 318 -10.95 -0.06 -5.84
N LEU A 319 -10.30 0.79 -6.64
CA LEU A 319 -8.84 0.83 -6.79
C LEU A 319 -8.15 0.98 -5.42
N ARG A 320 -8.66 1.86 -4.55
CA ARG A 320 -8.08 2.12 -3.22
C ARG A 320 -7.92 0.83 -2.40
N SER A 321 -9.02 0.11 -2.18
CA SER A 321 -8.99 -1.19 -1.46
C SER A 321 -8.06 -2.18 -2.16
N THR A 322 -8.11 -2.21 -3.49
CA THR A 322 -7.31 -3.11 -4.33
C THR A 322 -5.81 -2.96 -4.11
N ILE A 323 -5.29 -1.74 -4.24
CA ILE A 323 -3.85 -1.49 -4.15
C ILE A 323 -3.34 -1.44 -2.71
N ILE A 324 -4.16 -0.97 -1.76
CA ILE A 324 -3.83 -1.02 -0.33
C ILE A 324 -3.75 -2.47 0.16
N GLY A 325 -4.72 -3.31 -0.22
CA GLY A 325 -4.74 -4.73 0.14
C GLY A 325 -3.62 -5.53 -0.53
N GLY A 326 -3.35 -5.27 -1.81
CA GLY A 326 -2.19 -5.85 -2.52
C GLY A 326 -0.86 -5.51 -1.83
N PHE A 327 -0.65 -4.24 -1.47
CA PHE A 327 0.51 -3.80 -0.70
C PHE A 327 0.61 -4.48 0.67
N ILE A 328 -0.49 -4.55 1.44
CA ILE A 328 -0.50 -5.21 2.76
C ILE A 328 -0.18 -6.70 2.60
N ALA A 329 -0.75 -7.38 1.62
CA ALA A 329 -0.46 -8.78 1.35
C ALA A 329 1.02 -9.00 0.98
N ASN A 330 1.62 -8.13 0.16
CA ASN A 330 3.05 -8.17 -0.17
C ASN A 330 3.95 -7.87 1.04
N LEU A 331 3.51 -6.99 1.95
CA LEU A 331 4.21 -6.65 3.17
C LEU A 331 4.23 -7.81 4.18
N TYR A 332 3.10 -8.51 4.36
CA TYR A 332 3.02 -9.70 5.22
C TYR A 332 3.73 -10.92 4.61
N ASP A 333 3.70 -11.10 3.29
CA ASP A 333 4.50 -12.10 2.57
C ASP A 333 6.00 -11.83 2.75
N GLY A 334 6.42 -10.58 2.58
CA GLY A 334 7.78 -10.12 2.90
C GLY A 334 8.16 -10.21 4.38
N ALA A 335 7.17 -10.33 5.28
CA ALA A 335 7.36 -10.63 6.69
C ALA A 335 7.35 -12.13 7.01
N GLY A 336 7.25 -13.01 5.99
CA GLY A 336 7.31 -14.46 6.14
C GLY A 336 6.00 -15.14 6.57
N TRP A 337 4.88 -14.43 6.59
CA TRP A 337 3.58 -15.01 6.93
C TRP A 337 3.07 -15.93 5.81
N ASP A 338 2.11 -16.79 6.13
CA ASP A 338 1.30 -17.53 5.16
C ASP A 338 0.07 -16.68 4.82
N VAL A 339 0.08 -16.04 3.64
CA VAL A 339 -0.87 -14.99 3.25
C VAL A 339 -1.92 -15.54 2.30
N THR A 340 -3.19 -15.57 2.72
CA THR A 340 -4.35 -15.86 1.87
C THR A 340 -5.03 -14.57 1.43
N ARG A 341 -4.98 -14.27 0.13
CA ARG A 341 -5.64 -13.10 -0.50
C ARG A 341 -7.04 -13.49 -0.93
N ILE A 342 -8.06 -12.93 -0.27
CA ILE A 342 -9.47 -13.21 -0.57
C ILE A 342 -10.10 -11.98 -1.23
N ASN A 343 -10.82 -12.22 -2.33
CA ASN A 343 -11.75 -11.27 -2.91
C ASN A 343 -13.16 -11.73 -2.53
N TYR A 344 -13.85 -10.98 -1.67
CA TYR A 344 -15.20 -11.33 -1.22
C TYR A 344 -16.21 -10.54 -2.06
N LEU A 345 -16.61 -11.13 -3.19
CA LEU A 345 -17.43 -10.45 -4.18
C LEU A 345 -18.83 -10.14 -3.62
N GLY A 346 -19.30 -8.92 -3.84
CA GLY A 346 -20.69 -8.52 -3.62
C GLY A 346 -21.58 -9.14 -4.70
N ASP A 347 -21.75 -10.46 -4.62
CA ASP A 347 -22.23 -11.31 -5.71
C ASP A 347 -23.62 -11.93 -5.47
N TRP A 348 -24.38 -11.44 -4.50
CA TRP A 348 -25.74 -11.92 -4.18
C TRP A 348 -26.71 -10.76 -3.93
N GLY A 349 -27.93 -10.82 -4.49
CA GLY A 349 -28.98 -9.82 -4.20
C GLY A 349 -29.89 -9.46 -5.38
N LYS A 350 -30.93 -8.66 -5.11
CA LYS A 350 -31.95 -8.21 -6.10
C LYS A 350 -31.37 -7.60 -7.39
N GLN A 351 -30.17 -7.01 -7.34
CA GLN A 351 -29.49 -6.46 -8.51
C GLN A 351 -29.25 -7.51 -9.61
N TYR A 352 -29.12 -8.79 -9.25
CA TYR A 352 -29.04 -9.89 -10.21
C TYR A 352 -30.36 -10.26 -10.85
N GLY A 353 -31.45 -10.28 -10.08
CA GLY A 353 -32.78 -10.46 -10.67
C GLY A 353 -33.06 -9.38 -11.71
N LEU A 354 -32.66 -8.13 -11.42
CA LEU A 354 -32.76 -7.04 -12.39
C LEU A 354 -31.81 -7.21 -13.58
N LEU A 355 -30.56 -7.67 -13.36
CA LEU A 355 -29.59 -7.92 -14.45
C LEU A 355 -30.02 -9.07 -15.36
N ALA A 356 -30.59 -10.15 -14.82
CA ALA A 356 -31.11 -11.28 -15.59
C ALA A 356 -32.30 -10.86 -16.46
N LEU A 357 -33.30 -10.20 -15.87
CA LEU A 357 -34.44 -9.63 -16.61
C LEU A 357 -34.00 -8.59 -17.66
N GLY A 358 -32.93 -7.85 -17.36
CA GLY A 358 -32.29 -6.95 -18.32
C GLY A 358 -31.66 -7.70 -19.48
N PHE A 359 -30.97 -8.81 -19.21
CA PHE A 359 -30.31 -9.61 -20.23
C PHE A 359 -31.34 -10.30 -21.14
N ASP A 360 -32.45 -10.79 -20.59
CA ASP A 360 -33.55 -11.38 -21.38
C ASP A 360 -34.21 -10.35 -22.33
N ARG A 361 -34.14 -9.05 -22.01
CA ARG A 361 -34.73 -7.95 -22.81
C ARG A 361 -33.75 -7.24 -23.74
N PHE A 362 -32.48 -7.12 -23.34
CA PHE A 362 -31.49 -6.23 -23.95
C PHE A 362 -30.12 -6.89 -24.17
N GLY A 363 -29.97 -8.15 -23.78
CA GLY A 363 -28.73 -8.92 -23.89
C GLY A 363 -28.46 -9.41 -25.31
N SER A 364 -27.18 -9.67 -25.59
CA SER A 364 -26.70 -10.39 -26.77
C SER A 364 -25.66 -11.39 -26.31
N GLU A 365 -25.78 -12.62 -26.81
CA GLU A 365 -24.84 -13.71 -26.52
C GLU A 365 -23.46 -13.43 -27.12
N GLU A 366 -23.43 -12.81 -28.29
CA GLU A 366 -22.22 -12.40 -29.00
C GLU A 366 -21.49 -11.29 -28.25
N ALA A 367 -22.22 -10.26 -27.78
CA ALA A 367 -21.66 -9.16 -27.01
C ALA A 367 -21.17 -9.62 -25.63
N LEU A 368 -21.93 -10.50 -24.95
CA LEU A 368 -21.52 -11.11 -23.68
C LEU A 368 -20.24 -11.95 -23.82
N ALA A 369 -20.07 -12.66 -24.94
CA ALA A 369 -18.85 -13.43 -25.21
C ALA A 369 -17.63 -12.54 -25.52
N ALA A 370 -17.84 -11.40 -26.19
CA ALA A 370 -16.78 -10.45 -26.53
C ALA A 370 -16.29 -9.66 -25.30
N ASP A 371 -17.21 -9.02 -24.56
CA ASP A 371 -16.88 -8.21 -23.38
C ASP A 371 -17.97 -8.36 -22.29
N PRO A 372 -17.84 -9.35 -21.39
CA PRO A 372 -18.87 -9.63 -20.41
C PRO A 372 -19.15 -8.46 -19.46
N ILE A 373 -18.13 -7.75 -18.99
CA ILE A 373 -18.33 -6.69 -17.98
C ILE A 373 -19.03 -5.48 -18.62
N ASN A 374 -18.55 -5.01 -19.78
CA ASN A 374 -19.14 -3.84 -20.41
C ASN A 374 -20.54 -4.15 -20.95
N HIS A 375 -20.77 -5.32 -21.55
CA HIS A 375 -22.10 -5.70 -22.02
C HIS A 375 -23.11 -5.87 -20.86
N LEU A 376 -22.73 -6.56 -19.78
CA LEU A 376 -23.61 -6.66 -18.59
C LEU A 376 -23.87 -5.29 -17.95
N TYR A 377 -22.91 -4.36 -18.01
CA TYR A 377 -23.14 -2.99 -17.55
C TYR A 377 -24.10 -2.21 -18.46
N GLU A 378 -23.97 -2.29 -19.79
CA GLU A 378 -24.95 -1.69 -20.71
C GLU A 378 -26.36 -2.20 -20.46
N VAL A 379 -26.49 -3.52 -20.29
CA VAL A 379 -27.75 -4.19 -19.93
C VAL A 379 -28.27 -3.65 -18.59
N TYR A 380 -27.41 -3.56 -17.56
CA TYR A 380 -27.75 -2.97 -16.27
C TYR A 380 -28.25 -1.52 -16.38
N VAL A 381 -27.61 -0.68 -17.19
CA VAL A 381 -28.04 0.72 -17.40
C VAL A 381 -29.41 0.76 -18.08
N LYS A 382 -29.62 0.00 -19.17
CA LYS A 382 -30.88 -0.07 -19.91
C LYS A 382 -32.05 -0.52 -19.02
N ILE A 383 -31.87 -1.58 -18.23
CA ILE A 383 -32.93 -2.09 -17.35
C ILE A 383 -33.21 -1.18 -16.13
N ASN A 384 -32.20 -0.47 -15.61
CA ASN A 384 -32.44 0.52 -14.55
C ASN A 384 -33.21 1.74 -15.08
N ALA A 385 -32.94 2.19 -16.31
CA ALA A 385 -33.72 3.25 -16.96
C ALA A 385 -35.19 2.83 -17.12
N ALA A 386 -35.43 1.65 -17.70
CA ALA A 386 -36.79 1.10 -17.86
C ALA A 386 -37.54 0.94 -16.52
N MET A 387 -36.86 0.49 -15.47
CA MET A 387 -37.43 0.38 -14.12
C MET A 387 -37.75 1.76 -13.52
N SER A 388 -36.92 2.78 -13.77
CA SER A 388 -37.18 4.16 -13.35
C SER A 388 -38.40 4.75 -14.07
N GLU A 389 -38.49 4.59 -15.39
CA GLU A 389 -39.63 5.05 -16.21
C GLU A 389 -40.93 4.36 -15.80
N GLU A 390 -40.93 3.04 -15.61
CA GLU A 390 -42.09 2.28 -15.14
C GLU A 390 -42.53 2.74 -13.75
N LYS A 391 -41.57 3.00 -12.84
CA LYS A 391 -41.88 3.53 -11.51
C LYS A 391 -42.49 4.93 -11.60
N GLU A 392 -41.98 5.82 -12.42
CA GLU A 392 -42.55 7.17 -12.58
C GLU A 392 -43.98 7.12 -13.12
N GLN A 393 -44.28 6.18 -14.03
CA GLN A 393 -45.64 5.93 -14.53
C GLN A 393 -46.57 5.40 -13.43
N ILE A 394 -46.10 4.46 -12.59
CA ILE A 394 -46.85 3.94 -11.43
C ILE A 394 -47.10 5.05 -10.40
N ASP A 395 -46.06 5.81 -10.01
CA ASP A 395 -46.15 6.91 -9.06
C ASP A 395 -47.06 8.04 -9.57
N ALA A 396 -47.16 8.25 -10.89
CA ALA A 396 -48.08 9.22 -11.50
C ALA A 396 -49.54 8.75 -11.47
N LYS A 397 -49.80 7.48 -11.83
CA LYS A 397 -51.13 6.87 -11.79
C LYS A 397 -51.70 6.77 -10.36
N GLU A 398 -50.85 6.43 -9.39
CA GLU A 398 -51.23 6.41 -7.97
C GLU A 398 -51.64 7.80 -7.48
N LYS A 399 -50.93 8.87 -7.89
CA LYS A 399 -51.31 10.26 -7.60
C LYS A 399 -52.58 10.71 -8.33
N ALA A 400 -52.91 10.11 -9.47
CA ALA A 400 -54.17 10.33 -10.18
C ALA A 400 -55.36 9.56 -9.54
N GLY A 401 -55.11 8.71 -8.54
CA GLY A 401 -56.13 7.90 -7.87
C GLY A 401 -56.51 6.62 -8.62
N GLU A 402 -55.72 6.19 -9.61
CA GLU A 402 -55.89 4.89 -10.27
C GLU A 402 -55.44 3.73 -9.35
N ASP A 403 -56.09 2.58 -9.46
CA ASP A 403 -55.60 1.35 -8.83
C ASP A 403 -54.34 0.85 -9.55
N VAL A 404 -53.20 0.99 -8.88
CA VAL A 404 -51.88 0.57 -9.36
C VAL A 404 -51.44 -0.80 -8.82
N THR A 405 -52.29 -1.52 -8.08
CA THR A 405 -51.90 -2.78 -7.41
C THR A 405 -51.36 -3.80 -8.41
N ALA A 406 -52.11 -4.08 -9.48
CA ALA A 406 -51.68 -4.99 -10.54
C ALA A 406 -50.44 -4.51 -11.33
N LEU A 407 -50.18 -3.21 -11.38
CA LEU A 407 -48.97 -2.65 -11.99
C LEU A 407 -47.74 -2.84 -11.08
N LYS A 408 -47.92 -2.67 -9.75
CA LYS A 408 -46.87 -2.90 -8.75
C LYS A 408 -46.48 -4.39 -8.69
N ASP A 409 -47.47 -5.28 -8.66
CA ASP A 409 -47.25 -6.74 -8.58
C ASP A 409 -46.53 -7.34 -9.81
N ASN A 410 -46.66 -6.68 -10.96
CA ASN A 410 -46.02 -7.05 -12.22
C ASN A 410 -44.84 -6.16 -12.60
N SER A 411 -44.46 -5.19 -11.76
CA SER A 411 -43.34 -4.27 -12.01
C SER A 411 -42.00 -5.00 -12.15
N LEU A 412 -41.05 -4.36 -12.82
CA LEU A 412 -39.65 -4.79 -12.90
C LEU A 412 -39.00 -4.94 -11.52
N ASP A 413 -39.40 -4.12 -10.52
CA ASP A 413 -38.90 -4.26 -9.15
C ASP A 413 -39.36 -5.57 -8.50
N GLU A 414 -40.63 -5.94 -8.70
CA GLU A 414 -41.22 -7.16 -8.14
C GLU A 414 -40.80 -8.41 -8.94
N GLN A 415 -40.68 -8.33 -10.26
CA GLN A 415 -40.06 -9.39 -11.06
C GLN A 415 -38.62 -9.67 -10.60
N ALA A 416 -37.81 -8.63 -10.34
CA ALA A 416 -36.44 -8.79 -9.84
C ALA A 416 -36.37 -9.39 -8.43
N ARG A 417 -37.37 -9.11 -7.57
CA ARG A 417 -37.53 -9.76 -6.25
C ARG A 417 -37.91 -11.22 -6.39
N LYS A 418 -38.87 -11.56 -7.25
CA LYS A 418 -39.28 -12.94 -7.56
C LYS A 418 -38.11 -13.77 -8.08
N TYR A 419 -37.32 -13.22 -9.00
CA TYR A 419 -36.09 -13.86 -9.51
C TYR A 419 -35.05 -14.09 -8.39
N PHE A 420 -34.78 -13.08 -7.57
CA PHE A 420 -33.85 -13.25 -6.44
C PHE A 420 -34.34 -14.27 -5.40
N LYS A 421 -35.66 -14.33 -5.15
CA LYS A 421 -36.26 -15.37 -4.30
C LYS A 421 -36.09 -16.77 -4.91
N ALA A 422 -36.18 -16.92 -6.23
CA ALA A 422 -35.90 -18.18 -6.92
C ALA A 422 -34.43 -18.59 -6.78
N MET A 423 -33.48 -17.65 -6.90
CA MET A 423 -32.06 -17.91 -6.62
C MET A 423 -31.82 -18.40 -5.18
N VAL A 424 -32.44 -17.75 -4.18
CA VAL A 424 -32.35 -18.15 -2.76
C VAL A 424 -33.00 -19.53 -2.51
N ALA A 425 -34.07 -19.86 -3.23
CA ALA A 425 -34.71 -21.17 -3.19
C ALA A 425 -33.92 -22.28 -3.93
N GLY A 426 -32.83 -21.94 -4.63
CA GLY A 426 -32.01 -22.89 -5.37
C GLY A 426 -32.57 -23.30 -6.74
N ASP A 427 -33.42 -22.47 -7.36
CA ASP A 427 -33.92 -22.73 -8.72
C ASP A 427 -32.78 -22.92 -9.73
N GLU A 428 -32.75 -24.06 -10.42
CA GLU A 428 -31.61 -24.46 -11.26
C GLU A 428 -31.34 -23.46 -12.38
N ALA A 429 -32.38 -22.89 -13.01
CA ALA A 429 -32.24 -21.96 -14.12
C ALA A 429 -31.73 -20.59 -13.64
N ALA A 430 -32.31 -20.06 -12.57
CA ALA A 430 -31.89 -18.79 -11.98
C ALA A 430 -30.46 -18.85 -11.43
N VAL A 431 -30.09 -19.95 -10.75
CA VAL A 431 -28.73 -20.17 -10.24
C VAL A 431 -27.74 -20.40 -11.38
N ALA A 432 -28.10 -21.13 -12.44
CA ALA A 432 -27.22 -21.33 -13.59
C ALA A 432 -26.88 -20.01 -14.31
N GLN A 433 -27.86 -19.15 -14.55
CA GLN A 433 -27.65 -17.85 -15.19
C GLN A 433 -26.85 -16.88 -14.31
N TRP A 434 -27.15 -16.84 -13.01
CA TRP A 434 -26.33 -16.10 -12.04
C TRP A 434 -24.87 -16.56 -12.05
N LYS A 435 -24.64 -17.87 -11.95
CA LYS A 435 -23.29 -18.45 -11.93
C LYS A 435 -22.53 -18.14 -13.21
N ARG A 436 -23.21 -18.18 -14.36
CA ARG A 436 -22.64 -17.80 -15.66
C ARG A 436 -22.10 -16.36 -15.66
N PHE A 437 -22.90 -15.39 -15.19
CA PHE A 437 -22.44 -14.00 -15.09
C PHE A 437 -21.28 -13.86 -14.09
N ARG A 438 -21.36 -14.54 -12.94
CA ARG A 438 -20.29 -14.55 -11.94
C ARG A 438 -18.97 -15.06 -12.50
N ASP A 439 -18.97 -16.23 -13.14
CA ASP A 439 -17.77 -16.87 -13.63
C ASP A 439 -17.12 -16.05 -14.77
N LEU A 440 -17.92 -15.44 -15.65
CA LEU A 440 -17.43 -14.51 -16.69
C LEU A 440 -16.80 -13.24 -16.09
N SER A 441 -17.45 -12.62 -15.10
CA SER A 441 -16.90 -11.45 -14.40
C SER A 441 -15.58 -11.77 -13.68
N ILE A 442 -15.45 -12.96 -13.07
CA ILE A 442 -14.21 -13.40 -12.42
C ILE A 442 -13.05 -13.55 -13.42
N VAL A 443 -13.31 -14.04 -14.65
CA VAL A 443 -12.29 -14.11 -15.71
C VAL A 443 -11.75 -12.71 -16.02
N ARG A 444 -12.63 -11.73 -16.26
CA ARG A 444 -12.22 -10.34 -16.54
C ARG A 444 -11.54 -9.68 -15.35
N TYR A 445 -12.04 -9.88 -14.12
CA TYR A 445 -11.36 -9.37 -12.92
C TYR A 445 -9.93 -9.90 -12.78
N LYS A 446 -9.65 -11.16 -13.11
CA LYS A 446 -8.28 -11.70 -13.09
C LYS A 446 -7.34 -10.93 -14.01
N GLU A 447 -7.82 -10.48 -15.17
CA GLU A 447 -7.05 -9.66 -16.12
C GLU A 447 -6.77 -8.27 -15.52
N THR A 448 -7.79 -7.57 -15.01
CA THR A 448 -7.64 -6.24 -14.36
C THR A 448 -6.72 -6.29 -13.15
N TYR A 449 -6.82 -7.32 -12.29
CA TYR A 449 -5.95 -7.46 -11.12
C TYR A 449 -4.51 -7.84 -11.50
N ALA A 450 -4.32 -8.71 -12.51
CA ALA A 450 -2.97 -9.07 -12.97
C ALA A 450 -2.22 -7.84 -13.52
N ARG A 451 -2.91 -6.93 -14.22
CA ARG A 451 -2.37 -5.63 -14.66
C ARG A 451 -1.86 -4.78 -13.49
N LEU A 452 -2.45 -4.92 -12.31
CA LEU A 452 -2.02 -4.27 -11.05
C LEU A 452 -1.05 -5.12 -10.20
N ASN A 453 -0.43 -6.18 -10.75
CA ASN A 453 0.40 -7.16 -10.02
C ASN A 453 -0.32 -7.86 -8.85
N ILE A 454 -1.65 -8.03 -8.93
CA ILE A 454 -2.46 -8.65 -7.89
C ILE A 454 -3.00 -9.99 -8.39
N HIS A 455 -2.83 -11.01 -7.56
CA HIS A 455 -3.44 -12.32 -7.71
C HIS A 455 -4.18 -12.65 -6.42
N PHE A 456 -5.41 -13.17 -6.54
CA PHE A 456 -6.18 -13.65 -5.41
C PHE A 456 -6.11 -15.17 -5.34
N ASP A 457 -5.97 -15.68 -4.11
CA ASP A 457 -5.94 -17.11 -3.82
C ASP A 457 -7.38 -17.67 -3.83
N GLU A 458 -8.36 -16.86 -3.41
CA GLU A 458 -9.79 -17.22 -3.41
C GLU A 458 -10.68 -16.07 -3.90
N TYR A 459 -11.57 -16.39 -4.85
CA TYR A 459 -12.70 -15.55 -5.26
C TYR A 459 -13.96 -16.03 -4.54
N SER A 460 -14.09 -15.59 -3.30
CA SER A 460 -15.26 -15.79 -2.46
C SER A 460 -16.40 -14.84 -2.87
N GLY A 461 -17.50 -14.85 -2.14
CA GLY A 461 -18.57 -13.86 -2.31
C GLY A 461 -19.75 -14.12 -1.39
N GLU A 462 -20.63 -13.11 -1.28
CA GLU A 462 -21.83 -13.16 -0.46
C GLU A 462 -22.67 -14.43 -0.70
N SER A 463 -22.74 -14.88 -1.96
CA SER A 463 -23.45 -16.09 -2.41
C SER A 463 -22.98 -17.40 -1.79
N GLN A 464 -21.74 -17.46 -1.29
CA GLN A 464 -21.16 -18.67 -0.71
C GLN A 464 -21.64 -18.91 0.73
N VAL A 465 -22.24 -17.90 1.36
CA VAL A 465 -22.79 -17.98 2.71
C VAL A 465 -24.24 -18.47 2.65
N SER A 466 -24.49 -19.68 3.14
CA SER A 466 -25.81 -20.31 3.05
C SER A 466 -26.82 -19.68 4.01
N GLU A 467 -28.12 -19.74 3.68
CA GLU A 467 -29.20 -19.37 4.62
C GLU A 467 -29.18 -20.24 5.89
N ALA A 468 -28.70 -21.49 5.80
CA ALA A 468 -28.57 -22.37 6.96
C ALA A 468 -27.49 -21.88 7.94
N ASP A 469 -26.35 -21.38 7.44
CA ASP A 469 -25.29 -20.80 8.28
C ASP A 469 -25.75 -19.47 8.90
N MET A 470 -26.47 -18.64 8.13
CA MET A 470 -27.06 -17.39 8.66
C MET A 470 -28.16 -17.65 9.69
N GLU A 471 -28.93 -18.73 9.54
CA GLU A 471 -29.91 -19.15 10.54
C GLU A 471 -29.24 -19.71 11.80
N ALA A 472 -28.17 -20.50 11.67
CA ALA A 472 -27.38 -20.95 12.81
C ALA A 472 -26.77 -19.77 13.59
N SER A 473 -26.23 -18.77 12.90
CA SER A 473 -25.74 -17.53 13.52
C SER A 473 -26.86 -16.73 14.20
N ALA A 474 -28.02 -16.57 13.56
CA ALA A 474 -29.18 -15.87 14.14
C ALA A 474 -29.72 -16.59 15.39
N LYS A 475 -29.86 -17.92 15.34
CA LYS A 475 -30.28 -18.74 16.49
C LYS A 475 -29.29 -18.64 17.65
N ARG A 476 -27.98 -18.65 17.37
CA ARG A 476 -26.94 -18.47 18.40
C ARG A 476 -27.03 -17.11 19.07
N LEU A 477 -27.36 -16.03 18.34
CA LEU A 477 -27.58 -14.70 18.91
C LEU A 477 -28.81 -14.64 19.84
N GLU A 478 -29.87 -15.40 19.54
CA GLU A 478 -31.04 -15.56 20.41
C GLU A 478 -30.71 -16.41 21.65
N GLU A 479 -30.06 -17.57 21.48
CA GLU A 479 -29.65 -18.47 22.58
C GLU A 479 -28.69 -17.82 23.58
N THR A 480 -27.84 -16.91 23.11
CA THR A 480 -26.90 -16.13 23.95
C THR A 480 -27.51 -14.85 24.51
N ASN A 481 -28.80 -14.57 24.24
CA ASN A 481 -29.51 -13.34 24.64
C ASN A 481 -28.84 -12.04 24.14
N ILE A 482 -28.17 -12.06 22.98
CA ILE A 482 -27.52 -10.87 22.37
C ILE A 482 -28.51 -10.12 21.45
N SER A 483 -29.40 -10.86 20.78
CA SER A 483 -30.41 -10.28 19.90
C SER A 483 -31.80 -10.31 20.50
N GLU A 484 -32.60 -9.29 20.23
CA GLU A 484 -33.99 -9.17 20.64
C GLU A 484 -34.94 -8.93 19.46
N LYS A 485 -36.21 -9.29 19.64
CA LYS A 485 -37.28 -8.99 18.67
C LYS A 485 -37.84 -7.60 18.96
N SER A 486 -37.70 -6.67 18.00
CA SER A 486 -38.21 -5.30 18.06
C SER A 486 -39.06 -5.02 16.84
N GLU A 487 -40.35 -4.70 17.04
CA GLU A 487 -41.34 -4.46 15.99
C GLU A 487 -41.44 -5.58 14.92
N GLY A 488 -41.10 -6.82 15.26
CA GLY A 488 -41.07 -7.96 14.36
C GLY A 488 -39.73 -8.18 13.63
N ALA A 489 -38.77 -7.26 13.71
CA ALA A 489 -37.40 -7.48 13.24
C ALA A 489 -36.53 -8.02 14.38
N VAL A 490 -35.43 -8.72 14.05
CA VAL A 490 -34.40 -9.14 15.01
C VAL A 490 -33.27 -8.13 15.00
N ILE A 491 -32.98 -7.53 16.15
CA ILE A 491 -31.97 -6.47 16.32
C ILE A 491 -30.98 -6.83 17.43
N ILE A 492 -29.85 -6.14 17.48
CA ILE A 492 -28.94 -6.17 18.65
C ILE A 492 -28.93 -4.78 19.27
N ASP A 493 -29.13 -4.69 20.59
CA ASP A 493 -29.05 -3.43 21.32
C ASP A 493 -27.77 -3.39 22.16
N PHE A 494 -26.70 -2.84 21.58
CA PHE A 494 -25.40 -2.78 22.25
C PHE A 494 -25.43 -1.98 23.57
N THR A 495 -26.44 -1.16 23.83
CA THR A 495 -26.53 -0.45 25.13
C THR A 495 -26.85 -1.39 26.29
N LYS A 496 -27.38 -2.59 26.00
CA LYS A 496 -27.66 -3.66 26.98
C LYS A 496 -26.45 -4.57 27.25
N HIS A 497 -25.55 -4.68 26.27
CA HIS A 497 -24.41 -5.61 26.32
C HIS A 497 -23.05 -4.93 26.51
N VAL A 498 -22.93 -3.64 26.20
CA VAL A 498 -21.67 -2.88 26.26
C VAL A 498 -21.91 -1.56 27.00
N PRO A 499 -21.33 -1.35 28.20
CA PRO A 499 -21.65 -0.20 29.03
C PRO A 499 -21.17 1.14 28.46
N GLY A 500 -21.87 2.21 28.82
CA GLY A 500 -21.45 3.59 28.59
C GLY A 500 -21.46 4.04 27.13
N LYS A 501 -20.46 4.84 26.75
CA LYS A 501 -20.38 5.45 25.41
C LYS A 501 -20.08 4.42 24.31
N ALA A 502 -19.38 3.33 24.66
CA ALA A 502 -18.99 2.30 23.70
C ALA A 502 -20.22 1.61 23.08
N GLY A 503 -21.16 1.10 23.89
CA GLY A 503 -22.40 0.50 23.37
C GLY A 503 -23.25 1.50 22.60
N LYS A 504 -23.41 2.74 23.09
CA LYS A 504 -24.15 3.80 22.38
C LYS A 504 -23.58 4.12 21.00
N SER A 505 -22.26 4.04 20.83
CA SER A 505 -21.60 4.30 19.53
C SER A 505 -21.72 3.18 18.50
N LEU A 506 -22.25 2.02 18.90
CA LEU A 506 -22.50 0.88 18.01
C LEU A 506 -23.97 0.80 17.56
N GLU A 507 -24.82 1.72 18.01
CA GLU A 507 -26.23 1.87 17.61
C GLU A 507 -27.06 0.58 17.85
N ARG A 508 -28.09 0.32 17.04
CA ARG A 508 -28.98 -0.86 17.15
C ARG A 508 -29.13 -1.52 15.76
N PRO A 509 -28.15 -2.30 15.27
CA PRO A 509 -28.23 -2.90 13.95
C PRO A 509 -29.32 -3.97 13.87
N ILE A 510 -29.89 -4.12 12.67
CA ILE A 510 -30.85 -5.17 12.34
C ILE A 510 -30.10 -6.38 11.78
N ILE A 511 -30.44 -7.57 12.27
CA ILE A 511 -29.85 -8.87 11.90
C ILE A 511 -30.80 -9.65 10.98
N ARG A 512 -32.10 -9.65 11.28
CA ARG A 512 -33.15 -10.13 10.36
C ARG A 512 -34.30 -9.14 10.28
N LYS A 513 -34.85 -8.94 9.08
CA LYS A 513 -36.04 -8.12 8.83
C LYS A 513 -37.33 -8.79 9.34
N LYS A 514 -38.43 -8.04 9.32
CA LYS A 514 -39.80 -8.54 9.64
C LYS A 514 -40.26 -9.68 8.74
N ASP A 515 -39.74 -9.76 7.51
CA ASP A 515 -39.98 -10.82 6.53
C ASP A 515 -39.05 -12.05 6.71
N GLY A 516 -38.22 -12.06 7.75
CA GLY A 516 -37.25 -13.12 8.04
C GLY A 516 -35.91 -12.98 7.29
N THR A 517 -35.80 -12.11 6.27
CA THR A 517 -34.59 -12.00 5.44
C THR A 517 -33.37 -11.58 6.25
N ALA A 518 -32.25 -12.32 6.10
CA ALA A 518 -30.96 -11.96 6.66
C ALA A 518 -30.38 -10.69 6.00
N LEU A 519 -29.63 -9.91 6.78
CA LEU A 519 -28.90 -8.73 6.29
C LEU A 519 -27.39 -9.00 6.18
N TYR A 520 -26.67 -8.09 5.53
CA TYR A 520 -25.22 -8.18 5.31
C TYR A 520 -24.44 -8.49 6.60
N LEU A 521 -24.82 -7.89 7.74
CA LEU A 521 -24.15 -8.14 9.01
C LEU A 521 -24.28 -9.61 9.48
N THR A 522 -25.43 -10.25 9.28
CA THR A 522 -25.65 -11.68 9.57
C THR A 522 -24.85 -12.58 8.64
N ARG A 523 -24.73 -12.16 7.38
CA ARG A 523 -23.90 -12.84 6.37
C ARG A 523 -22.43 -12.80 6.79
N ASP A 524 -21.92 -11.62 7.14
CA ASP A 524 -20.52 -11.42 7.52
C ASP A 524 -20.15 -12.07 8.86
N ILE A 525 -21.08 -12.12 9.83
CA ILE A 525 -20.93 -12.93 11.06
C ILE A 525 -20.69 -14.40 10.69
N SER A 526 -21.54 -14.94 9.80
CA SER A 526 -21.50 -16.34 9.40
C SER A 526 -20.24 -16.66 8.59
N GLU A 527 -19.84 -15.77 7.69
CA GLU A 527 -18.63 -15.89 6.89
C GLU A 527 -17.35 -15.80 7.73
N LEU A 528 -17.29 -14.90 8.72
CA LEU A 528 -16.15 -14.81 9.63
C LEU A 528 -15.99 -16.09 10.47
N LEU A 529 -17.10 -16.64 10.99
CA LEU A 529 -17.08 -17.93 11.69
C LEU A 529 -16.70 -19.10 10.76
N HIS A 530 -17.13 -19.06 9.49
CA HIS A 530 -16.71 -20.01 8.46
C HIS A 530 -15.21 -19.91 8.19
N ARG A 531 -14.66 -18.70 8.03
CA ARG A 531 -13.23 -18.45 7.77
C ARG A 531 -12.35 -18.90 8.93
N GLU A 532 -12.73 -18.64 10.18
CA GLU A 532 -11.99 -19.12 11.35
C GLU A 532 -11.95 -20.67 11.35
N LYS A 533 -13.07 -21.33 11.07
CA LYS A 533 -13.14 -22.80 10.96
C LYS A 533 -12.35 -23.36 9.79
N LYS A 534 -12.37 -22.70 8.62
CA LYS A 534 -11.73 -23.15 7.37
C LYS A 534 -10.21 -22.97 7.39
N TYR A 535 -9.74 -21.82 7.88
CA TYR A 535 -8.33 -21.43 7.78
C TYR A 535 -7.57 -21.59 9.09
N ASN A 536 -8.25 -21.46 10.24
CA ASN A 536 -7.67 -21.28 11.57
C ASN A 536 -6.55 -20.22 11.53
N PHE A 537 -6.95 -18.99 11.18
CA PHE A 537 -6.00 -17.90 10.94
C PHE A 537 -5.45 -17.35 12.25
N ASP A 538 -4.26 -16.73 12.21
CA ASP A 538 -3.68 -16.02 13.36
C ASP A 538 -4.01 -14.53 13.32
N HIS A 539 -4.27 -13.98 12.12
CA HIS A 539 -4.73 -12.61 11.92
C HIS A 539 -5.64 -12.52 10.68
N MET A 540 -6.55 -11.54 10.65
CA MET A 540 -7.41 -11.29 9.50
C MET A 540 -7.62 -9.79 9.29
N ILE A 541 -7.26 -9.32 8.10
CA ILE A 541 -7.37 -7.92 7.70
C ILE A 541 -8.54 -7.74 6.71
N TYR A 542 -9.42 -6.79 7.03
CA TYR A 542 -10.48 -6.29 6.15
C TYR A 542 -10.09 -4.92 5.60
N VAL A 543 -9.85 -4.80 4.30
CA VAL A 543 -9.48 -3.53 3.64
C VAL A 543 -10.72 -2.85 3.05
N VAL A 544 -11.50 -2.17 3.89
CA VAL A 544 -12.83 -1.63 3.54
C VAL A 544 -12.88 -0.11 3.79
N ALA A 545 -13.56 0.63 2.92
CA ALA A 545 -13.65 2.10 3.00
C ALA A 545 -14.18 2.57 4.37
N SER A 546 -13.76 3.77 4.82
CA SER A 546 -14.15 4.33 6.13
C SER A 546 -15.65 4.59 6.30
N GLN A 547 -16.42 4.55 5.21
CA GLN A 547 -17.89 4.57 5.25
C GLN A 547 -18.49 3.33 5.96
N GLN A 548 -17.74 2.23 6.07
CA GLN A 548 -18.14 0.99 6.76
C GLN A 548 -17.49 0.82 8.15
N ASP A 549 -16.89 1.89 8.70
CA ASP A 549 -16.29 1.91 10.04
C ASP A 549 -17.24 1.42 11.14
N LEU A 550 -18.54 1.75 11.04
CA LEU A 550 -19.55 1.30 12.02
C LEU A 550 -19.85 -0.19 11.85
N HIS A 551 -20.07 -0.65 10.61
CA HIS A 551 -20.42 -2.04 10.29
C HIS A 551 -19.37 -3.04 10.81
N LEU A 552 -18.08 -2.80 10.55
CA LEU A 552 -17.03 -3.72 11.04
C LEU A 552 -16.81 -3.63 12.56
N LYS A 553 -17.04 -2.48 13.19
CA LYS A 553 -17.04 -2.36 14.66
C LYS A 553 -18.20 -3.14 15.29
N GLN A 554 -19.38 -3.12 14.66
CA GLN A 554 -20.53 -3.95 15.06
C GLN A 554 -20.19 -5.43 14.87
N LEU A 555 -19.71 -5.86 13.70
CA LEU A 555 -19.31 -7.23 13.40
C LEU A 555 -18.35 -7.81 14.46
N PHE A 556 -17.21 -7.15 14.70
CA PHE A 556 -16.21 -7.67 15.63
C PHE A 556 -16.73 -7.71 17.08
N LYS A 557 -17.53 -6.72 17.50
CA LYS A 557 -18.15 -6.75 18.83
C LYS A 557 -19.20 -7.86 18.96
N ILE A 558 -19.95 -8.17 17.90
CA ILE A 558 -20.92 -9.28 17.91
C ILE A 558 -20.21 -10.62 18.05
N ILE A 559 -19.12 -10.85 17.31
CA ILE A 559 -18.30 -12.07 17.40
C ILE A 559 -17.72 -12.24 18.82
N GLU A 560 -17.24 -11.16 19.44
CA GLU A 560 -16.81 -11.16 20.84
C GLU A 560 -17.94 -11.56 21.80
N LEU A 561 -19.12 -10.92 21.67
CA LEU A 561 -20.29 -11.22 22.51
C LEU A 561 -20.83 -12.65 22.30
N MET A 562 -20.76 -13.19 21.07
CA MET A 562 -21.14 -14.58 20.73
C MET A 562 -20.22 -15.66 21.34
N GLY A 563 -19.22 -15.26 22.14
CA GLY A 563 -18.29 -16.15 22.83
C GLY A 563 -16.99 -16.42 22.07
N TYR A 564 -16.64 -15.58 21.08
CA TYR A 564 -15.41 -15.71 20.28
C TYR A 564 -14.47 -14.50 20.44
N PRO A 565 -14.07 -14.10 21.67
CA PRO A 565 -13.24 -12.92 21.89
C PRO A 565 -11.86 -13.04 21.24
N GLU A 566 -11.27 -14.24 21.17
CA GLU A 566 -9.97 -14.42 20.51
C GLU A 566 -10.07 -14.24 18.99
N THR A 567 -11.09 -14.81 18.34
CA THR A 567 -11.34 -14.59 16.90
C THR A 567 -11.60 -13.10 16.60
N ALA A 568 -12.35 -12.39 17.47
CA ALA A 568 -12.56 -10.96 17.34
C ALA A 568 -11.26 -10.14 17.45
N LYS A 569 -10.35 -10.49 18.39
CA LYS A 569 -9.03 -9.83 18.55
C LYS A 569 -8.10 -10.03 17.34
N LYS A 570 -8.20 -11.17 16.64
CA LYS A 570 -7.48 -11.43 15.39
C LYS A 570 -7.99 -10.60 14.21
N CYS A 571 -9.15 -9.95 14.31
CA CYS A 571 -9.75 -9.20 13.21
C CYS A 571 -9.35 -7.72 13.25
N GLN A 572 -8.90 -7.19 12.11
CA GLN A 572 -8.48 -5.81 11.96
C GLN A 572 -9.14 -5.15 10.75
N HIS A 573 -9.79 -4.01 10.97
CA HIS A 573 -10.26 -3.14 9.89
C HIS A 573 -9.16 -2.16 9.49
N ILE A 574 -8.76 -2.20 8.22
CA ILE A 574 -7.88 -1.20 7.61
C ILE A 574 -8.72 -0.30 6.70
N ASN A 575 -9.01 0.89 7.19
CA ASN A 575 -9.84 1.85 6.48
C ASN A 575 -9.04 2.79 5.57
N PHE A 576 -9.77 3.42 4.64
CA PHE A 576 -9.29 4.41 3.69
C PHE A 576 -10.39 5.43 3.34
N GLY A 577 -9.98 6.64 2.95
CA GLY A 577 -10.88 7.73 2.53
C GLY A 577 -11.35 7.60 1.08
N MET A 578 -12.30 8.42 0.66
CA MET A 578 -12.90 8.38 -0.69
C MET A 578 -12.06 9.10 -1.75
N VAL A 579 -12.19 8.64 -3.00
CA VAL A 579 -11.76 9.41 -4.18
C VAL A 579 -12.87 10.40 -4.55
N LEU A 580 -12.54 11.69 -4.54
CA LEU A 580 -13.44 12.80 -4.86
C LEU A 580 -13.42 13.14 -6.36
N GLY A 581 -14.53 13.69 -6.85
CA GLY A 581 -14.68 14.14 -8.25
C GLY A 581 -15.52 13.21 -9.14
N MET A 582 -15.65 11.92 -8.77
CA MET A 582 -16.48 10.96 -9.50
C MET A 582 -17.89 10.88 -8.93
N SER A 583 -18.91 10.98 -9.79
CA SER A 583 -20.32 10.84 -9.40
C SER A 583 -21.18 10.29 -10.53
N THR A 584 -21.83 9.15 -10.30
CA THR A 584 -22.72 8.48 -11.27
C THR A 584 -23.89 9.39 -11.66
N ARG A 585 -24.41 10.16 -10.69
CA ARG A 585 -25.53 11.10 -10.90
C ARG A 585 -25.15 12.36 -11.68
N LYS A 586 -23.85 12.63 -11.87
CA LYS A 586 -23.33 13.77 -12.65
C LYS A 586 -22.68 13.35 -13.97
N GLY A 587 -22.69 12.05 -14.31
CA GLY A 587 -22.00 11.52 -15.49
C GLY A 587 -20.46 11.59 -15.40
N THR A 588 -19.87 11.86 -14.23
CA THR A 588 -18.40 12.02 -14.07
C THR A 588 -17.69 10.77 -13.55
N VAL A 589 -18.32 9.59 -13.63
CA VAL A 589 -17.64 8.32 -13.31
C VAL A 589 -16.75 7.95 -14.48
N LYS A 590 -15.46 7.72 -14.19
CA LYS A 590 -14.58 6.95 -15.06
C LYS A 590 -14.43 5.54 -14.48
N PHE A 591 -14.44 4.54 -15.34
CA PHE A 591 -14.08 3.18 -14.95
C PHE A 591 -12.57 3.08 -14.76
N LEU A 592 -12.10 2.07 -14.01
CA LEU A 592 -10.68 1.92 -13.79
C LEU A 592 -9.94 1.62 -15.09
N ASP A 593 -10.49 0.79 -15.97
CA ASP A 593 -9.85 0.47 -17.25
C ASP A 593 -9.77 1.70 -18.17
N ASP A 594 -10.77 2.60 -18.14
CA ASP A 594 -10.68 3.92 -18.78
C ASP A 594 -9.57 4.76 -18.16
N ILE A 595 -9.50 4.84 -16.83
CA ILE A 595 -8.44 5.60 -16.15
C ILE A 595 -7.06 5.07 -16.53
N LEU A 596 -6.85 3.75 -16.47
CA LEU A 596 -5.56 3.15 -16.79
C LEU A 596 -5.21 3.30 -18.28
N ARG A 597 -6.19 3.20 -19.19
CA ARG A 597 -6.01 3.51 -20.62
C ARG A 597 -5.63 4.98 -20.81
N ASP A 598 -6.45 5.92 -20.34
CA ASP A 598 -6.23 7.36 -20.51
C ASP A 598 -4.86 7.81 -19.96
N VAL A 599 -4.45 7.26 -18.80
CA VAL A 599 -3.14 7.55 -18.21
C VAL A 599 -2.02 6.89 -19.03
N GLY A 600 -2.19 5.64 -19.48
CA GLY A 600 -1.22 4.94 -20.32
C GLY A 600 -0.99 5.65 -21.66
N GLU A 601 -2.06 6.05 -22.34
CA GLU A 601 -2.02 6.91 -23.53
C GLU A 601 -1.26 8.21 -23.26
N LYS A 602 -1.56 8.87 -22.13
CA LYS A 602 -0.87 10.12 -21.75
C LYS A 602 0.62 9.91 -21.51
N MET A 603 1.00 8.81 -20.87
CA MET A 603 2.41 8.45 -20.69
C MET A 603 3.10 8.12 -22.02
N HIS A 604 2.38 7.49 -22.97
CA HIS A 604 2.89 7.20 -24.30
C HIS A 604 3.18 8.47 -25.10
N GLU A 605 2.30 9.47 -25.03
CA GLU A 605 2.56 10.81 -25.60
C GLU A 605 3.85 11.43 -25.03
N VAL A 606 4.05 11.37 -23.72
CA VAL A 606 5.23 11.97 -23.09
C VAL A 606 6.52 11.20 -23.47
N MET A 607 6.47 9.88 -23.54
CA MET A 607 7.60 9.06 -24.01
C MET A 607 8.03 9.42 -25.45
N LYS A 608 7.07 9.68 -26.36
CA LYS A 608 7.34 10.04 -27.75
C LYS A 608 8.12 11.35 -27.91
N LYS A 609 8.11 12.25 -26.91
CA LYS A 609 8.86 13.53 -26.94
C LYS A 609 10.39 13.36 -26.97
N ASN A 610 10.91 12.17 -26.66
CA ASN A 610 12.34 11.88 -26.76
C ASN A 610 12.58 10.72 -27.73
N GLU A 611 12.54 11.02 -29.03
CA GLU A 611 12.67 10.05 -30.13
C GLU A 611 13.87 9.10 -29.96
N THR A 612 15.04 9.63 -29.61
CA THR A 612 16.28 8.87 -29.39
C THR A 612 16.16 7.84 -28.26
N LYS A 613 15.37 8.13 -27.22
CA LYS A 613 15.09 7.21 -26.11
C LYS A 613 13.96 6.26 -26.46
N TYR A 614 12.89 6.77 -27.07
CA TYR A 614 11.74 6.00 -27.52
C TYR A 614 12.15 4.84 -28.45
N ALA A 615 13.06 5.09 -29.40
CA ALA A 615 13.60 4.08 -30.31
C ALA A 615 14.44 2.97 -29.61
N GLN A 616 14.75 3.11 -28.32
CA GLN A 616 15.46 2.10 -27.51
C GLN A 616 14.49 1.23 -26.67
N VAL A 617 13.20 1.55 -26.67
CA VAL A 617 12.17 0.81 -25.93
C VAL A 617 11.56 -0.25 -26.85
N GLU A 618 11.69 -1.52 -26.48
CA GLU A 618 11.26 -2.67 -27.29
C GLU A 618 9.73 -2.74 -27.47
N ASN A 619 8.98 -2.47 -26.39
CA ASN A 619 7.52 -2.37 -26.42
C ASN A 619 7.07 -1.06 -25.76
N PRO A 620 6.99 0.05 -26.51
CA PRO A 620 6.63 1.36 -25.96
C PRO A 620 5.23 1.42 -25.34
N GLU A 621 4.28 0.62 -25.83
CA GLU A 621 2.90 0.60 -25.34
C GLU A 621 2.82 -0.09 -23.97
N ALA A 622 3.45 -1.25 -23.80
CA ALA A 622 3.53 -1.93 -22.51
C ALA A 622 4.31 -1.12 -21.47
N THR A 623 5.39 -0.43 -21.88
CA THR A 623 6.10 0.49 -20.98
C THR A 623 5.20 1.68 -20.58
N ALA A 624 4.46 2.27 -21.51
CA ALA A 624 3.54 3.37 -21.22
C ALA A 624 2.41 2.96 -20.25
N ASP A 625 1.85 1.76 -20.40
CA ASP A 625 0.87 1.20 -19.46
C ASP A 625 1.45 1.09 -18.04
N VAL A 626 2.64 0.50 -17.91
CA VAL A 626 3.34 0.37 -16.62
C VAL A 626 3.63 1.74 -15.98
N LEU A 627 4.03 2.74 -16.77
CA LEU A 627 4.21 4.10 -16.27
C LEU A 627 2.87 4.70 -15.79
N GLY A 628 1.77 4.48 -16.52
CA GLY A 628 0.46 5.02 -16.17
C GLY A 628 -0.15 4.35 -14.92
N ILE A 629 -0.01 3.04 -14.78
CA ILE A 629 -0.33 2.32 -13.54
C ILE A 629 0.49 2.90 -12.37
N SER A 630 1.77 3.19 -12.60
CA SER A 630 2.65 3.78 -11.57
C SER A 630 2.21 5.18 -11.16
N SER A 631 1.83 6.04 -12.11
CA SER A 631 1.22 7.35 -11.83
C SER A 631 0.02 7.22 -10.88
N VAL A 632 -0.93 6.34 -11.23
CA VAL A 632 -2.19 6.15 -10.50
C VAL A 632 -1.96 5.59 -9.09
N MET A 633 -1.11 4.57 -8.95
CA MET A 633 -0.83 3.93 -7.66
C MET A 633 -0.07 4.86 -6.71
N VAL A 634 0.95 5.57 -7.21
CA VAL A 634 1.76 6.48 -6.38
C VAL A 634 0.97 7.72 -5.95
N GLN A 635 0.08 8.23 -6.80
CA GLN A 635 -0.89 9.26 -6.42
C GLN A 635 -1.71 8.84 -5.19
N ASP A 636 -2.36 7.67 -5.21
CA ASP A 636 -3.19 7.21 -4.10
C ASP A 636 -2.39 6.98 -2.80
N MET A 637 -1.21 6.38 -2.95
CA MET A 637 -0.31 6.01 -1.84
C MET A 637 0.49 7.18 -1.26
N SER A 638 0.46 8.36 -1.87
CA SER A 638 1.20 9.56 -1.42
C SER A 638 0.81 9.99 -0.01
N GLY A 639 -0.48 9.95 0.32
CA GLY A 639 -1.03 10.31 1.63
C GLY A 639 -1.29 9.10 2.54
N LYS A 640 -1.65 9.39 3.80
CA LYS A 640 -2.21 8.36 4.69
C LYS A 640 -3.52 7.83 4.12
N ARG A 641 -3.77 6.52 4.25
CA ARG A 641 -4.96 5.84 3.67
C ARG A 641 -6.28 6.57 3.99
N ILE A 642 -6.44 7.04 5.23
CA ILE A 642 -7.66 7.69 5.74
C ILE A 642 -8.02 8.99 5.02
N ASN A 643 -7.07 9.64 4.34
CA ASN A 643 -7.32 10.87 3.62
C ASN A 643 -8.21 10.62 2.40
N ASN A 644 -9.15 11.54 2.14
CA ASN A 644 -9.77 11.69 0.83
C ASN A 644 -8.78 12.37 -0.13
N TYR A 645 -8.90 12.12 -1.44
CA TYR A 645 -8.14 12.87 -2.46
C TYR A 645 -8.99 13.15 -3.69
N THR A 646 -8.66 14.20 -4.44
CA THR A 646 -9.30 14.53 -5.72
C THR A 646 -8.49 13.94 -6.87
N PHE A 647 -9.12 13.22 -7.78
CA PHE A 647 -8.45 12.69 -8.97
C PHE A 647 -7.97 13.83 -9.89
N ASN A 648 -6.68 13.87 -10.20
CA ASN A 648 -6.07 14.85 -11.11
C ASN A 648 -5.08 14.16 -12.06
N MET A 649 -5.41 14.14 -13.35
CA MET A 649 -4.61 13.50 -14.40
C MET A 649 -3.25 14.15 -14.62
N GLU A 650 -3.20 15.49 -14.67
CA GLU A 650 -1.98 16.25 -14.96
C GLU A 650 -0.96 16.10 -13.83
N ALA A 651 -1.42 16.18 -12.57
CA ALA A 651 -0.56 16.04 -11.41
C ALA A 651 0.12 14.67 -11.34
N MET A 652 -0.63 13.57 -11.56
CA MET A 652 -0.08 12.22 -11.43
C MET A 652 0.76 11.76 -12.64
N THR A 653 0.56 12.34 -13.82
CA THR A 653 1.36 12.06 -15.04
C THR A 653 2.59 12.97 -15.18
N SER A 654 2.78 13.92 -14.27
CA SER A 654 3.99 14.74 -14.20
C SER A 654 5.25 13.89 -13.95
N PHE A 655 6.36 14.26 -14.59
CA PHE A 655 7.71 13.78 -14.27
C PHE A 655 8.43 14.70 -13.26
N GLU A 656 7.86 15.86 -12.97
CA GLU A 656 8.34 16.81 -11.97
C GLU A 656 7.62 16.55 -10.64
N GLY A 657 8.40 16.49 -9.56
CA GLY A 657 7.91 16.21 -8.21
C GLY A 657 7.84 14.72 -7.86
N ASP A 658 7.23 14.44 -6.71
CA ASP A 658 7.17 13.11 -6.11
C ASP A 658 6.05 12.26 -6.75
N THR A 659 6.30 11.76 -7.96
CA THR A 659 5.32 11.01 -8.78
C THR A 659 5.77 9.59 -9.14
N GLY A 660 4.85 8.78 -9.65
CA GLY A 660 5.15 7.44 -10.19
C GLY A 660 6.16 7.46 -11.34
N PRO A 661 5.98 8.32 -12.35
CA PRO A 661 6.96 8.52 -13.42
C PRO A 661 8.35 8.94 -12.92
N TYR A 662 8.45 9.73 -11.83
CA TYR A 662 9.74 10.07 -11.23
C TYR A 662 10.49 8.85 -10.68
N LEU A 663 9.82 7.97 -9.90
CA LEU A 663 10.43 6.73 -9.40
C LEU A 663 10.86 5.79 -10.55
N GLN A 664 10.00 5.66 -11.56
CA GLN A 664 10.30 4.86 -12.75
C GLN A 664 11.49 5.42 -13.53
N TYR A 665 11.57 6.73 -13.71
CA TYR A 665 12.71 7.40 -14.34
C TYR A 665 14.00 7.22 -13.53
N ALA A 666 13.95 7.33 -12.19
CA ALA A 666 15.10 7.07 -11.33
C ALA A 666 15.63 5.63 -11.49
N HIS A 667 14.73 4.62 -11.53
CA HIS A 667 15.09 3.23 -11.76
C HIS A 667 15.67 3.01 -13.17
N ALA A 668 15.02 3.52 -14.23
CA ALA A 668 15.49 3.43 -15.60
C ALA A 668 16.86 4.14 -15.80
N ARG A 669 17.09 5.27 -15.13
CA ARG A 669 18.38 6.00 -15.12
C ARG A 669 19.48 5.19 -14.44
N LEU A 670 19.18 4.49 -13.33
CA LEU A 670 20.11 3.56 -12.69
C LEU A 670 20.46 2.40 -13.63
N CYS A 671 19.47 1.76 -14.27
CA CYS A 671 19.71 0.73 -15.29
C CYS A 671 20.53 1.26 -16.48
N SER A 672 20.35 2.53 -16.85
CA SER A 672 21.10 3.22 -17.90
C SER A 672 22.58 3.43 -17.56
N ILE A 673 22.94 3.59 -16.28
CA ILE A 673 24.36 3.64 -15.84
C ILE A 673 25.08 2.37 -16.26
N PHE A 674 24.60 1.20 -15.83
CA PHE A 674 25.31 -0.07 -16.02
C PHE A 674 25.56 -0.35 -17.50
N ARG A 675 24.53 -0.13 -18.34
CA ARG A 675 24.61 -0.24 -19.80
C ARG A 675 25.62 0.71 -20.44
N LYS A 676 25.86 1.89 -19.85
CA LYS A 676 26.85 2.88 -20.34
C LYS A 676 28.26 2.63 -19.82
N ALA A 677 28.40 2.12 -18.60
CA ALA A 677 29.69 1.84 -17.99
C ALA A 677 30.37 0.62 -18.64
N GLY A 678 29.58 -0.37 -19.09
CA GLY A 678 30.10 -1.54 -19.81
C GLY A 678 31.00 -2.44 -18.96
N VAL A 679 30.92 -2.32 -17.63
CA VAL A 679 31.71 -3.09 -16.67
C VAL A 679 30.97 -4.39 -16.34
N PRO A 680 31.60 -5.58 -16.48
CA PRO A 680 31.02 -6.85 -16.07
C PRO A 680 30.75 -6.93 -14.57
N ASP A 681 29.74 -7.72 -14.18
CA ASP A 681 29.37 -7.90 -12.76
C ASP A 681 30.51 -8.56 -11.97
N GLU A 682 31.25 -9.50 -12.56
CA GLU A 682 32.40 -10.17 -11.95
C GLU A 682 33.51 -9.19 -11.57
N GLU A 683 33.65 -8.10 -12.32
CA GLU A 683 34.64 -7.07 -12.05
C GLU A 683 34.17 -6.11 -10.97
N ILE A 684 32.89 -5.68 -10.99
CA ILE A 684 32.31 -4.87 -9.92
C ILE A 684 32.37 -5.63 -8.58
N ALA A 685 32.32 -6.97 -8.60
CA ALA A 685 32.46 -7.81 -7.41
C ALA A 685 33.83 -7.73 -6.73
N THR A 686 34.83 -7.15 -7.39
CA THR A 686 36.17 -6.90 -6.82
C THR A 686 36.39 -5.43 -6.43
N ALA A 687 35.31 -4.67 -6.24
CA ALA A 687 35.39 -3.25 -5.90
C ALA A 687 35.99 -2.99 -4.51
N ASP A 688 36.99 -2.10 -4.44
CA ASP A 688 37.45 -1.52 -3.19
C ASP A 688 36.43 -0.50 -2.64
N LEU A 689 35.67 -0.92 -1.63
CA LEU A 689 34.65 -0.08 -0.99
C LEU A 689 35.25 1.04 -0.12
N SER A 690 36.56 1.01 0.19
CA SER A 690 37.22 2.06 0.95
C SER A 690 37.31 3.40 0.19
N LEU A 691 37.10 3.36 -1.13
CA LEU A 691 37.09 4.51 -2.02
C LEU A 691 35.79 5.35 -1.95
N LEU A 692 34.74 4.87 -1.28
CA LEU A 692 33.44 5.54 -1.13
C LEU A 692 33.45 6.59 0.00
N GLN A 693 34.31 7.60 -0.15
CA GLN A 693 34.60 8.61 0.89
C GLN A 693 33.87 9.95 0.66
N GLU A 694 33.26 10.14 -0.51
CA GLU A 694 32.61 11.39 -0.87
C GLU A 694 31.30 11.55 -0.11
N LYS A 695 30.97 12.79 0.31
CA LYS A 695 29.74 13.09 1.06
C LYS A 695 28.48 12.44 0.46
N HIS A 696 28.31 12.53 -0.86
CA HIS A 696 27.15 11.97 -1.57
C HIS A 696 27.14 10.43 -1.58
N ALA A 697 28.31 9.78 -1.58
CA ALA A 697 28.41 8.33 -1.46
C ALA A 697 28.03 7.90 -0.04
N ILE A 698 28.55 8.60 0.98
CA ILE A 698 28.25 8.36 2.40
C ILE A 698 26.75 8.55 2.68
N GLU A 699 26.14 9.65 2.22
CA GLU A 699 24.70 9.90 2.37
C GLU A 699 23.85 8.82 1.69
N LEU A 700 24.28 8.34 0.51
CA LEU A 700 23.61 7.25 -0.19
C LEU A 700 23.74 5.91 0.56
N ILE A 701 24.92 5.56 1.07
CA ILE A 701 25.12 4.38 1.93
C ILE A 701 24.19 4.45 3.16
N ARG A 702 24.15 5.60 3.84
CA ARG A 702 23.33 5.80 5.05
C ARG A 702 21.83 5.71 4.79
N ILE A 703 21.30 6.26 3.69
CA ILE A 703 19.87 6.15 3.39
C ILE A 703 19.48 4.74 2.93
N LEU A 704 20.37 4.02 2.24
CA LEU A 704 20.11 2.64 1.79
C LEU A 704 20.04 1.66 2.98
N SER A 705 20.86 1.84 4.01
CA SER A 705 20.83 0.98 5.20
C SER A 705 19.51 1.08 5.99
N GLN A 706 18.76 2.17 5.86
CA GLN A 706 17.48 2.37 6.55
C GLN A 706 16.32 1.56 5.96
N TYR A 707 16.45 0.95 4.78
CA TYR A 707 15.31 0.29 4.11
C TYR A 707 14.66 -0.84 4.93
N PRO A 708 15.40 -1.77 5.58
CA PRO A 708 14.79 -2.81 6.41
C PRO A 708 14.02 -2.23 7.61
N ASP A 709 14.58 -1.24 8.32
CA ASP A 709 13.90 -0.50 9.39
C ASP A 709 12.59 0.15 8.91
N VAL A 710 12.58 0.74 7.70
CA VAL A 710 11.37 1.31 7.08
C VAL A 710 10.31 0.24 6.84
N VAL A 711 10.68 -0.93 6.31
CA VAL A 711 9.75 -2.06 6.10
C VAL A 711 9.23 -2.60 7.44
N GLN A 712 10.09 -2.75 8.45
CA GLN A 712 9.71 -3.15 9.81
C GLN A 712 8.73 -2.17 10.47
N ASN A 713 8.94 -0.86 10.30
CA ASN A 713 8.01 0.15 10.78
C ASN A 713 6.67 0.08 10.06
N THR A 714 6.72 -0.18 8.76
CA THR A 714 5.54 -0.26 7.89
C THR A 714 4.64 -1.44 8.29
N LEU A 715 5.18 -2.55 8.81
CA LEU A 715 4.35 -3.63 9.40
C LEU A 715 3.51 -3.18 10.61
N LYS A 716 3.91 -2.12 11.32
CA LYS A 716 3.18 -1.56 12.46
C LYS A 716 2.10 -0.56 12.03
N THR A 717 2.36 0.24 10.99
CA THR A 717 1.45 1.30 10.52
C THR A 717 0.51 0.84 9.40
N LEU A 718 0.95 -0.14 8.62
CA LEU A 718 0.34 -0.62 7.37
C LEU A 718 0.10 0.50 6.34
N GLU A 719 0.82 1.62 6.44
CA GLU A 719 0.65 2.83 5.61
C GLU A 719 1.62 2.81 4.39
N PRO A 720 1.12 2.72 3.14
CA PRO A 720 1.95 2.74 1.93
C PRO A 720 2.87 3.98 1.83
N THR A 721 2.36 5.14 2.27
CA THR A 721 3.10 6.41 2.31
C THR A 721 4.42 6.33 3.10
N THR A 722 4.56 5.39 4.05
CA THR A 722 5.81 5.17 4.81
C THR A 722 6.96 4.71 3.89
N VAL A 723 6.70 3.71 3.05
CA VAL A 723 7.68 3.19 2.07
C VAL A 723 7.87 4.20 0.95
N LEU A 724 6.78 4.82 0.47
CA LEU A 724 6.83 5.76 -0.64
C LEU A 724 7.63 7.04 -0.30
N THR A 725 7.42 7.62 0.89
CA THR A 725 8.20 8.77 1.38
C THR A 725 9.70 8.42 1.50
N TYR A 726 10.01 7.19 1.93
CA TYR A 726 11.39 6.71 1.93
C TYR A 726 11.97 6.62 0.52
N LEU A 727 11.23 6.06 -0.45
CA LEU A 727 11.69 5.95 -1.84
C LEU A 727 11.92 7.30 -2.49
N PHE A 728 11.10 8.32 -2.23
CA PHE A 728 11.37 9.67 -2.72
C PHE A 728 12.62 10.27 -2.09
N ARG A 729 12.78 10.21 -0.76
CA ARG A 729 14.03 10.67 -0.09
C ARG A 729 15.27 9.96 -0.64
N MET A 730 15.20 8.64 -0.84
CA MET A 730 16.28 7.81 -1.37
C MET A 730 16.59 8.15 -2.83
N THR A 731 15.57 8.32 -3.68
CA THR A 731 15.75 8.71 -5.09
C THR A 731 16.23 10.15 -5.25
N HIS A 732 15.89 11.07 -4.34
CA HIS A 732 16.45 12.42 -4.31
C HIS A 732 17.95 12.44 -3.96
N VAL A 733 18.40 11.60 -3.02
CA VAL A 733 19.84 11.41 -2.72
C VAL A 733 20.55 10.73 -3.90
N VAL A 734 19.92 9.74 -4.54
CA VAL A 734 20.44 9.16 -5.78
C VAL A 734 20.56 10.24 -6.87
N SER A 735 19.53 11.05 -7.09
CA SER A 735 19.50 12.14 -8.08
C SER A 735 20.61 13.17 -7.84
N SER A 736 20.80 13.66 -6.61
CA SER A 736 21.86 14.63 -6.29
C SER A 736 23.26 14.04 -6.43
N SER A 737 23.43 12.74 -6.14
CA SER A 737 24.72 12.07 -6.26
C SER A 737 25.25 11.95 -7.70
N TYR A 738 24.38 11.91 -8.73
CA TYR A 738 24.79 11.66 -10.13
C TYR A 738 25.84 12.64 -10.66
N ASP A 739 25.67 13.93 -10.36
CA ASP A 739 26.52 15.00 -10.91
C ASP A 739 27.84 15.13 -10.14
N GLN A 740 27.95 14.44 -8.99
CA GLN A 740 29.05 14.50 -8.04
C GLN A 740 29.89 13.21 -8.06
N LEU A 741 29.23 12.06 -8.18
CA LEU A 741 29.84 10.73 -8.24
C LEU A 741 29.95 10.25 -9.70
N ARG A 742 30.74 10.94 -10.51
CA ARG A 742 30.97 10.56 -11.92
C ARG A 742 31.39 9.10 -12.05
N ILE A 743 30.75 8.34 -12.93
CA ILE A 743 31.06 6.90 -13.12
C ILE A 743 31.91 6.74 -14.37
N VAL A 744 31.35 7.07 -15.52
CA VAL A 744 32.04 6.96 -16.82
C VAL A 744 33.15 8.00 -16.93
N GLY A 745 34.38 7.51 -17.09
CA GLY A 745 35.59 8.34 -17.17
C GLY A 745 36.23 8.67 -15.81
N SER A 746 35.92 7.91 -14.76
CA SER A 746 36.72 7.90 -13.52
C SER A 746 37.75 6.77 -13.52
N GLU A 747 38.72 6.86 -12.60
CA GLU A 747 39.65 5.80 -12.21
C GLU A 747 38.96 4.43 -12.11
N ARG A 748 39.62 3.35 -12.55
CA ARG A 748 38.96 2.05 -12.76
C ARG A 748 38.37 1.46 -11.49
N GLU A 749 39.11 1.54 -10.39
CA GLU A 749 38.70 1.06 -9.07
C GLU A 749 37.59 1.91 -8.45
N LEU A 750 37.70 3.24 -8.57
CA LEU A 750 36.66 4.16 -8.12
C LEU A 750 35.35 3.98 -8.91
N MET A 751 35.45 3.69 -10.20
CA MET A 751 34.29 3.36 -11.05
C MET A 751 33.62 2.05 -10.58
N LYS A 752 34.39 1.00 -10.26
CA LYS A 752 33.86 -0.26 -9.68
C LYS A 752 33.14 0.00 -8.36
N ALA A 753 33.76 0.77 -7.44
CA ALA A 753 33.18 1.11 -6.14
C ALA A 753 31.85 1.89 -6.27
N ARG A 754 31.83 2.94 -7.09
CA ARG A 754 30.62 3.73 -7.36
C ARG A 754 29.52 2.87 -8.01
N LEU A 755 29.87 1.96 -8.93
CA LEU A 755 28.92 1.02 -9.54
C LEU A 755 28.30 0.05 -8.53
N ALA A 756 29.09 -0.49 -7.59
CA ALA A 756 28.59 -1.35 -6.53
C ALA A 756 27.55 -0.63 -5.66
N LEU A 757 27.81 0.64 -5.30
CA LEU A 757 26.86 1.47 -4.54
C LEU A 757 25.57 1.75 -5.33
N TYR A 758 25.66 2.14 -6.61
CA TYR A 758 24.46 2.38 -7.43
C TYR A 758 23.66 1.10 -7.72
N MET A 759 24.28 -0.07 -7.65
CA MET A 759 23.61 -1.36 -7.80
C MET A 759 22.83 -1.73 -6.54
N ALA A 760 23.36 -1.41 -5.36
CA ALA A 760 22.61 -1.49 -4.11
C ALA A 760 21.42 -0.52 -4.15
N ALA A 761 21.63 0.71 -4.63
CA ALA A 761 20.55 1.69 -4.83
C ALA A 761 19.45 1.19 -5.77
N ARG A 762 19.81 0.64 -6.94
CA ARG A 762 18.86 0.03 -7.88
C ARG A 762 18.06 -1.10 -7.23
N THR A 763 18.71 -1.96 -6.46
CA THR A 763 18.09 -3.10 -5.78
C THR A 763 17.09 -2.64 -4.72
N VAL A 764 17.47 -1.68 -3.86
CA VAL A 764 16.56 -1.11 -2.83
C VAL A 764 15.35 -0.42 -3.47
N LEU A 765 15.55 0.37 -4.53
CA LEU A 765 14.46 1.02 -5.26
C LEU A 765 13.52 0.00 -5.89
N TYR A 766 14.07 -1.02 -6.56
CA TYR A 766 13.30 -2.14 -7.12
C TYR A 766 12.45 -2.84 -6.06
N ASN A 767 13.05 -3.20 -4.91
CA ASN A 767 12.36 -3.90 -3.83
C ASN A 767 11.21 -3.06 -3.25
N GLY A 768 11.44 -1.76 -2.99
CA GLY A 768 10.39 -0.88 -2.48
C GLY A 768 9.26 -0.66 -3.49
N MET A 769 9.58 -0.50 -4.78
CA MET A 769 8.58 -0.40 -5.84
C MET A 769 7.76 -1.69 -5.98
N ARG A 770 8.39 -2.87 -5.95
CA ARG A 770 7.68 -4.17 -5.96
C ARG A 770 6.82 -4.38 -4.72
N LEU A 771 7.28 -3.96 -3.54
CA LEU A 771 6.51 -4.00 -2.29
C LEU A 771 5.20 -3.19 -2.41
N LEU A 772 5.28 -2.00 -3.01
CA LEU A 772 4.12 -1.16 -3.35
C LEU A 772 3.25 -1.71 -4.50
N GLY A 773 3.64 -2.82 -5.15
CA GLY A 773 2.92 -3.44 -6.28
C GLY A 773 3.25 -2.84 -7.66
N LEU A 774 4.21 -1.92 -7.75
CA LEU A 774 4.64 -1.32 -9.01
C LEU A 774 5.49 -2.29 -9.85
N SER A 775 5.69 -2.01 -11.14
CA SER A 775 6.61 -2.75 -12.02
C SER A 775 7.74 -1.85 -12.49
N PRO A 776 8.96 -1.93 -11.90
CA PRO A 776 10.08 -1.07 -12.29
C PRO A 776 10.53 -1.30 -13.75
N VAL A 777 10.58 -0.24 -14.56
CA VAL A 777 10.98 -0.31 -15.98
C VAL A 777 12.48 -0.09 -16.16
N GLU A 778 13.08 -0.71 -17.18
CA GLU A 778 14.52 -0.61 -17.43
C GLU A 778 14.96 0.55 -18.34
N ARG A 779 14.05 1.13 -19.12
CA ARG A 779 14.33 2.16 -20.14
C ARG A 779 13.23 3.21 -20.18
#